data_AF-A0A2H0XN40-F1
#
_entry.id   AF-A0A2H0XN40-F1
#
_cell.length_a   1.000
_cell.length_b   1.000
_cell.length_c   1.000
_cell.angle_alpha   90.00
_cell.angle_beta   90.00
_cell.angle_gamma   90.00
#
_symmetry.space_group_name_H-M   'P 1'
#
loop_
_entity.id
_entity.type
_entity.pdbx_description
1 polymer ?
#
loop_
_entity_poly.entity_id
_entity_poly.type
_entity_poly.pdbx_seq_one_letter_code
_entity_poly.pdbx_strand_id
1 'polypeptide(L)'
;GNKSDFILTSGFPIKDWLYLGLGYRFGNTKGYSIGTTVRPHKFLSVGFVGDKVDDRYLFSPGVGIRPGTDRVTLTFDIENYEKGDDSLNYTIGMSIEPVSGLFIKANTNGDEWKAGISISFGKFGFDGRYGKTDNYNAGIVFSKERYPTFMKPQPSFAKLKMEGSYPELERSGFIFERIDAPFYKLLTRIEKLSKDDACKGLLLEIKVPPMHMSQWEEIRDALLDFKSRDKKIYTYSTYYGLGSLYLSSVADSVFLHPAGEIWIPGVQARRMYFKGTMKKLGIEAQIERIGKFKSAAEPFERKEMSEEDSLQFAEYLGDVYYPVIETIAKARGISTDSLQKLVDEGIFFSGEEALETGIVDAIWSKDKVDSLINKTGKKGFKIERVVSRKWREDKEKIALVVAEGNIIQGKSSQGYIGSDDMVEMLEDIRDDENIKAVVFRVNSGGGDALASELIANALKDIREKKPVIVSMGSVAGSGGYFISTYGDKIYADNSTITGSIGVIWASFLLKGLYDKIGISWDIVKLGEHADILSDIHKWDDYEREKIKKSVEWWYGRFTEAVASGRDTTKEYIHSIGEGRIWSGVSAKEIALIDDVGGMLDALKEAQKMAKIKEREVVIYPKPKREFKFDLSFGINTYLSSLKSLLSSEYLYIMPYRIEVDER
;
A
#
# COMPACT_ATOMS: atom_id res chain seq x y z
N GLY A 1 -28.26 -26.51 -50.10
CA GLY A 1 -28.66 -25.62 -48.99
C GLY A 1 -27.51 -25.57 -48.01
N ASN A 2 -26.90 -24.40 -47.82
CA ASN A 2 -25.76 -24.25 -46.92
C ASN A 2 -26.19 -24.60 -45.49
N LYS A 3 -25.72 -25.74 -45.00
CA LYS A 3 -25.88 -26.18 -43.62
C LYS A 3 -24.90 -25.38 -42.77
N SER A 4 -25.40 -24.42 -41.99
CA SER A 4 -24.59 -23.65 -41.04
C SER A 4 -24.93 -24.06 -39.61
N ASP A 5 -23.91 -24.46 -38.84
CA ASP A 5 -24.01 -24.62 -37.39
C ASP A 5 -23.30 -23.46 -36.70
N PHE A 6 -23.89 -22.96 -35.62
CA PHE A 6 -23.37 -21.84 -34.83
C PHE A 6 -23.04 -22.33 -33.43
N ILE A 7 -21.95 -21.81 -32.87
CA ILE A 7 -21.51 -22.15 -31.51
C ILE A 7 -21.25 -20.85 -30.75
N LEU A 8 -21.87 -20.71 -29.58
CA LEU A 8 -21.58 -19.66 -28.62
C LEU A 8 -20.77 -20.26 -27.47
N THR A 9 -19.56 -19.76 -27.23
CA THR A 9 -18.71 -20.23 -26.14
C THR A 9 -18.38 -19.12 -25.16
N SER A 10 -18.34 -19.44 -23.87
CA SER A 10 -17.87 -18.55 -22.80
C SER A 10 -16.83 -19.28 -21.95
N GLY A 11 -15.73 -18.61 -21.65
CA GLY A 11 -14.67 -19.13 -20.79
C GLY A 11 -14.37 -18.19 -19.63
N PHE A 12 -14.17 -18.74 -18.44
CA PHE A 12 -13.88 -17.96 -17.24
C PHE A 12 -12.74 -18.60 -16.43
N PRO A 13 -11.77 -17.79 -15.97
CA PRO A 13 -10.70 -18.27 -15.10
C PRO A 13 -11.24 -18.51 -13.69
N ILE A 14 -10.90 -19.66 -13.10
CA ILE A 14 -11.14 -19.97 -11.68
C ILE A 14 -9.89 -19.64 -10.86
N LYS A 15 -8.72 -19.99 -11.40
CA LYS A 15 -7.39 -19.58 -10.92
C LYS A 15 -6.54 -19.19 -12.13
N ASP A 16 -5.34 -18.69 -11.89
CA ASP A 16 -4.33 -18.44 -12.93
C ASP A 16 -3.94 -19.70 -13.72
N TRP A 17 -4.07 -20.88 -13.11
CA TRP A 17 -3.79 -22.18 -13.74
C TRP A 17 -5.04 -23.02 -14.09
N LEU A 18 -6.25 -22.58 -13.76
CA LEU A 18 -7.49 -23.35 -13.95
C LEU A 18 -8.59 -22.53 -14.63
N TYR A 19 -9.13 -23.05 -15.72
CA TYR A 19 -10.16 -22.42 -16.54
C TYR A 19 -11.33 -23.36 -16.75
N LEU A 20 -12.53 -22.79 -16.81
CA LEU A 20 -13.76 -23.47 -17.20
C LEU A 20 -14.35 -22.81 -18.44
N GLY A 21 -15.00 -23.63 -19.27
CA GLY A 21 -15.65 -23.21 -20.50
C GLY A 21 -17.03 -23.85 -20.65
N LEU A 22 -17.97 -23.08 -21.18
CA LEU A 22 -19.31 -23.52 -21.55
C LEU A 22 -19.54 -23.19 -23.02
N GLY A 23 -20.19 -24.10 -23.74
CA GLY A 23 -20.57 -23.93 -25.14
C GLY A 23 -22.03 -24.27 -25.38
N TYR A 24 -22.67 -23.55 -26.29
CA TYR A 24 -24.01 -23.85 -26.79
C TYR A 24 -23.98 -23.87 -28.32
N ARG A 25 -24.42 -24.98 -28.90
CA ARG A 25 -24.50 -25.20 -30.34
C ARG A 25 -25.95 -25.15 -30.81
N PHE A 26 -26.20 -24.44 -31.90
CA PHE A 26 -27.51 -24.31 -32.52
C PHE A 26 -27.39 -24.18 -34.04
N GLY A 27 -28.42 -24.58 -34.77
CA GLY A 27 -28.40 -24.67 -36.24
C GLY A 27 -29.01 -25.99 -36.68
N ASN A 28 -28.28 -26.76 -37.47
CA ASN A 28 -28.71 -28.10 -37.90
C ASN A 28 -28.50 -29.14 -36.80
N THR A 29 -27.46 -28.96 -36.00
CA THR A 29 -27.21 -29.76 -34.80
C THR A 29 -27.41 -28.90 -33.55
N LYS A 30 -27.89 -29.51 -32.47
CA LYS A 30 -28.08 -28.84 -31.18
C LYS A 30 -27.23 -29.50 -30.13
N GLY A 31 -26.64 -28.70 -29.25
CA GLY A 31 -25.74 -29.28 -28.26
C GLY A 31 -25.23 -28.34 -27.20
N TYR A 32 -24.61 -28.93 -26.20
CA TYR A 32 -23.95 -28.24 -25.10
C TYR A 32 -22.55 -28.78 -24.92
N SER A 33 -21.62 -27.89 -24.58
CA SER A 33 -20.23 -28.22 -24.32
C SER A 33 -19.87 -27.78 -22.91
N ILE A 34 -19.14 -28.62 -22.19
CA ILE A 34 -18.45 -28.23 -20.96
C ILE A 34 -16.97 -28.55 -21.11
N GLY A 35 -16.13 -27.56 -20.83
CA GLY A 35 -14.68 -27.68 -20.96
C GLY A 35 -13.96 -27.26 -19.69
N THR A 36 -12.81 -27.87 -19.45
CA THR A 36 -11.83 -27.38 -18.49
C THR A 36 -10.44 -27.33 -19.10
N THR A 37 -9.62 -26.41 -18.62
CA THR A 37 -8.20 -26.36 -18.97
C THR A 37 -7.37 -26.12 -17.72
N VAL A 38 -6.37 -26.97 -17.52
CA VAL A 38 -5.41 -26.93 -16.42
C VAL A 38 -4.03 -26.62 -17.01
N ARG A 39 -3.34 -25.64 -16.45
CA ARG A 39 -1.98 -25.25 -16.87
C ARG A 39 -1.00 -25.49 -15.72
N PRO A 40 -0.56 -26.75 -15.52
CA PRO A 40 0.32 -27.09 -14.41
C PRO A 40 1.70 -26.43 -14.54
N HIS A 41 2.09 -25.99 -15.74
CA HIS A 41 3.38 -25.34 -15.96
C HIS A 41 3.29 -24.26 -17.04
N LYS A 42 4.23 -23.31 -17.09
CA LYS A 42 4.24 -22.20 -18.07
C LYS A 42 4.30 -22.65 -19.54
N PHE A 43 4.72 -23.89 -19.79
CA PHE A 43 4.81 -24.48 -21.13
C PHE A 43 3.81 -25.61 -21.38
N LEU A 44 2.98 -26.01 -20.40
CA LEU A 44 2.09 -27.17 -20.51
C LEU A 44 0.66 -26.77 -20.19
N SER A 45 -0.26 -27.18 -21.06
CA SER A 45 -1.70 -27.04 -20.90
C SER A 45 -2.36 -28.39 -21.14
N VAL A 46 -3.29 -28.77 -20.28
CA VAL A 46 -4.11 -29.98 -20.44
C VAL A 46 -5.56 -29.55 -20.48
N GLY A 47 -6.28 -29.96 -21.50
CA GLY A 47 -7.68 -29.63 -21.74
C GLY A 47 -8.55 -30.88 -21.73
N PHE A 48 -9.79 -30.70 -21.34
CA PHE A 48 -10.83 -31.71 -21.50
C PHE A 48 -12.11 -31.01 -21.91
N VAL A 49 -12.74 -31.47 -22.98
CA VAL A 49 -14.05 -30.99 -23.44
C VAL A 49 -15.00 -32.18 -23.55
N GLY A 50 -16.16 -32.06 -22.92
CA GLY A 50 -17.29 -32.96 -23.12
C GLY A 50 -18.37 -32.23 -23.92
N ASP A 51 -18.74 -32.79 -25.05
CA ASP A 51 -19.77 -32.28 -25.94
C ASP A 51 -20.97 -33.24 -25.97
N LYS A 52 -22.17 -32.70 -25.80
CA LYS A 52 -23.41 -33.38 -26.18
C LYS A 52 -23.90 -32.77 -27.48
N VAL A 53 -23.92 -33.53 -28.57
CA VAL A 53 -24.41 -33.08 -29.89
C VAL A 53 -25.52 -34.02 -30.32
N ASP A 54 -26.74 -33.48 -30.35
CA ASP A 54 -27.99 -34.21 -30.49
C ASP A 54 -28.05 -35.36 -29.45
N ASP A 55 -28.00 -36.62 -29.88
CA ASP A 55 -28.03 -37.80 -28.99
C ASP A 55 -26.64 -38.39 -28.68
N ARG A 56 -25.55 -37.79 -29.19
CA ARG A 56 -24.18 -38.29 -29.01
C ARG A 56 -23.44 -37.54 -27.90
N TYR A 57 -22.60 -38.28 -27.16
CA TYR A 57 -21.68 -37.73 -26.17
C TYR A 57 -20.25 -37.95 -26.65
N LEU A 58 -19.52 -36.85 -26.84
CA LEU A 58 -18.17 -36.84 -27.36
C LEU A 58 -17.23 -36.30 -26.29
N PHE A 59 -16.07 -36.94 -26.12
CA PHE A 59 -15.05 -36.51 -25.18
C PHE A 59 -13.75 -36.24 -25.93
N SER A 60 -13.17 -35.06 -25.68
CA SER A 60 -11.96 -34.60 -26.34
C SER A 60 -10.92 -34.15 -25.30
N PRO A 61 -10.07 -35.06 -24.81
CA PRO A 61 -8.89 -34.68 -24.04
C PRO A 61 -7.83 -34.10 -24.99
N GLY A 62 -7.12 -33.09 -24.51
CA GLY A 62 -6.11 -32.39 -25.30
C GLY A 62 -4.90 -31.96 -24.49
N VAL A 63 -3.76 -31.85 -25.14
CA VAL A 63 -2.52 -31.36 -24.56
C VAL A 63 -1.95 -30.26 -25.45
N GLY A 64 -1.56 -29.15 -24.83
CA GLY A 64 -0.86 -28.04 -25.47
C GLY A 64 0.53 -27.86 -24.87
N ILE A 65 1.53 -27.64 -25.72
CA ILE A 65 2.91 -27.38 -25.32
C ILE A 65 3.43 -26.08 -25.96
N ARG A 66 4.21 -25.31 -25.21
CA ARG A 66 4.89 -24.09 -25.70
C ARG A 66 6.41 -24.23 -25.61
N PRO A 67 7.08 -24.60 -26.71
CA PRO A 67 8.53 -24.75 -26.71
C PRO A 67 9.21 -23.38 -26.73
N GLY A 68 9.98 -23.08 -25.67
CA GLY A 68 10.91 -21.94 -25.59
C GLY A 68 10.30 -20.54 -25.51
N THR A 69 9.12 -20.30 -26.09
CA THR A 69 8.47 -18.97 -26.15
C THR A 69 6.97 -19.04 -25.87
N ASP A 70 6.37 -17.92 -25.50
CA ASP A 70 4.90 -17.79 -25.34
C ASP A 70 4.16 -17.54 -26.67
N ARG A 71 4.90 -17.46 -27.79
CA ARG A 71 4.39 -17.15 -29.14
C ARG A 71 4.16 -18.37 -30.01
N VAL A 72 4.65 -19.54 -29.63
CA VAL A 72 4.47 -20.79 -30.38
C VAL A 72 3.77 -21.79 -29.49
N THR A 73 2.66 -22.33 -29.96
CA THR A 73 1.87 -23.36 -29.26
C THR A 73 1.66 -24.54 -30.19
N LEU A 74 2.01 -25.74 -29.72
CA LEU A 74 1.70 -27.02 -30.36
C LEU A 74 0.56 -27.67 -29.58
N THR A 75 -0.41 -28.27 -30.26
CA THR A 75 -1.53 -28.97 -29.62
C THR A 75 -1.67 -30.38 -30.18
N PHE A 76 -2.13 -31.28 -29.34
CA PHE A 76 -2.56 -32.63 -29.70
C PHE A 76 -3.88 -32.89 -28.99
N ASP A 77 -4.94 -33.10 -29.76
CA ASP A 77 -6.28 -33.32 -29.25
C ASP A 77 -6.77 -34.69 -29.75
N ILE A 78 -7.35 -35.51 -28.87
CA ILE A 78 -8.05 -36.73 -29.27
C ILE A 78 -9.49 -36.33 -29.55
N GLU A 79 -10.02 -36.63 -30.73
CA GLU A 79 -11.37 -36.24 -31.15
C GLU A 79 -12.34 -37.41 -31.01
N ASN A 80 -13.59 -37.12 -30.64
CA ASN A 80 -14.72 -38.05 -30.75
C ASN A 80 -14.52 -39.41 -30.07
N TYR A 81 -13.94 -39.45 -28.87
CA TYR A 81 -13.93 -40.70 -28.10
C TYR A 81 -15.36 -41.06 -27.66
N GLU A 82 -15.96 -42.02 -28.38
CA GLU A 82 -17.28 -42.60 -28.08
C GLU A 82 -17.08 -44.00 -27.50
N LYS A 83 -17.81 -44.34 -26.42
CA LYS A 83 -17.63 -45.61 -25.71
C LYS A 83 -18.10 -46.78 -26.60
N GLY A 84 -17.17 -47.47 -27.27
CA GLY A 84 -17.43 -48.64 -28.13
C GLY A 84 -16.93 -48.51 -29.58
N ASP A 85 -16.27 -47.40 -29.94
CA ASP A 85 -15.58 -47.20 -31.21
C ASP A 85 -14.06 -47.29 -31.01
N ASP A 86 -13.40 -48.23 -31.72
CA ASP A 86 -11.95 -48.47 -31.62
C ASP A 86 -11.12 -47.53 -32.53
N SER A 87 -11.77 -46.62 -33.28
CA SER A 87 -11.07 -45.65 -34.13
C SER A 87 -10.52 -44.46 -33.32
N LEU A 88 -9.20 -44.39 -33.19
CA LEU A 88 -8.51 -43.26 -32.54
C LEU A 88 -8.43 -42.06 -33.50
N ASN A 89 -9.41 -41.16 -33.45
CA ASN A 89 -9.34 -39.88 -34.15
C ASN A 89 -8.50 -38.88 -33.35
N TYR A 90 -7.59 -38.18 -34.00
CA TYR A 90 -6.72 -37.20 -33.36
C TYR A 90 -6.47 -35.99 -34.26
N THR A 91 -6.13 -34.87 -33.65
CA THR A 91 -5.75 -33.64 -34.35
C THR A 91 -4.46 -33.11 -33.77
N ILE A 92 -3.47 -32.86 -34.64
CA ILE A 92 -2.25 -32.13 -34.30
C ILE A 92 -2.40 -30.70 -34.78
N GLY A 93 -2.13 -29.74 -33.91
CA GLY A 93 -2.22 -28.32 -34.20
C GLY A 93 -0.95 -27.53 -33.89
N MET A 94 -0.80 -26.40 -34.57
CA MET A 94 0.21 -25.39 -34.30
C MET A 94 -0.42 -24.00 -34.39
N SER A 95 -0.03 -23.12 -33.48
CA SER A 95 -0.37 -21.70 -33.48
C SER A 95 0.89 -20.88 -33.24
N ILE A 96 1.14 -19.90 -34.11
CA ILE A 96 2.21 -18.92 -33.95
C ILE A 96 1.64 -17.51 -33.82
N GLU A 97 2.27 -16.67 -33.00
CA GLU A 97 1.94 -15.24 -32.82
C GLU A 97 3.13 -14.37 -33.27
N PRO A 98 3.27 -14.08 -34.57
CA PRO A 98 4.43 -13.32 -35.08
C PRO A 98 4.50 -11.91 -34.48
N VAL A 99 3.35 -11.25 -34.35
CA VAL A 99 3.19 -9.94 -33.71
C VAL A 99 1.99 -9.98 -32.77
N SER A 100 1.98 -9.06 -31.80
CA SER A 100 0.97 -9.06 -30.76
C SER A 100 -0.46 -9.14 -31.31
N GLY A 101 -1.24 -10.14 -30.93
CA GLY A 101 -2.62 -10.30 -31.36
C GLY A 101 -2.84 -10.78 -32.79
N LEU A 102 -1.80 -11.08 -33.58
CA LEU A 102 -1.95 -11.78 -34.86
C LEU A 102 -1.53 -13.24 -34.68
N PHE A 103 -2.46 -14.17 -34.87
CA PHE A 103 -2.21 -15.60 -34.77
C PHE A 103 -2.35 -16.26 -36.14
N ILE A 104 -1.40 -17.12 -36.48
CA ILE A 104 -1.50 -18.03 -37.63
C ILE A 104 -1.63 -19.44 -37.06
N LYS A 105 -2.69 -20.14 -37.44
CA LYS A 105 -3.05 -21.46 -36.90
C LYS A 105 -3.14 -22.47 -38.02
N ALA A 106 -2.66 -23.68 -37.79
CA ALA A 106 -2.86 -24.81 -38.66
C ALA A 106 -3.09 -26.07 -37.83
N ASN A 107 -3.95 -26.98 -38.30
CA ASN A 107 -4.14 -28.28 -37.67
C ASN A 107 -4.53 -29.34 -38.71
N THR A 108 -4.23 -30.60 -38.40
CA THR A 108 -4.52 -31.76 -39.27
C THR A 108 -4.81 -33.01 -38.44
N ASN A 109 -5.63 -33.89 -38.98
CA ASN A 109 -5.91 -35.24 -38.45
C ASN A 109 -5.32 -36.35 -39.33
N GLY A 110 -4.41 -36.01 -40.26
CA GLY A 110 -3.83 -36.93 -41.24
C GLY A 110 -4.51 -36.87 -42.62
N ASP A 111 -5.84 -36.83 -42.67
CA ASP A 111 -6.62 -36.85 -43.92
C ASP A 111 -7.09 -35.46 -44.36
N GLU A 112 -7.45 -34.61 -43.40
CA GLU A 112 -7.84 -33.22 -43.57
C GLU A 112 -6.83 -32.27 -42.93
N TRP A 113 -6.75 -31.06 -43.47
CA TRP A 113 -6.02 -29.94 -42.85
C TRP A 113 -6.91 -28.71 -42.81
N LYS A 114 -6.69 -27.86 -41.81
CA LYS A 114 -7.28 -26.53 -41.71
C LYS A 114 -6.19 -25.53 -41.35
N ALA A 115 -6.22 -24.37 -41.98
CA ALA A 115 -5.34 -23.26 -41.69
C ALA A 115 -6.14 -21.98 -41.55
N GLY A 116 -5.66 -21.04 -40.73
CA GLY A 116 -6.41 -19.83 -40.47
C GLY A 116 -5.63 -18.75 -39.75
N ILE A 117 -6.27 -17.59 -39.66
CA ILE A 117 -5.73 -16.40 -39.04
C ILE A 117 -6.70 -15.93 -37.96
N SER A 118 -6.16 -15.54 -36.81
CA SER A 118 -6.92 -14.83 -35.79
C SER A 118 -6.29 -13.48 -35.53
N ILE A 119 -7.12 -12.45 -35.41
CA ILE A 119 -6.69 -11.08 -35.17
C ILE A 119 -7.38 -10.57 -33.91
N SER A 120 -6.61 -10.15 -32.91
CA SER A 120 -7.07 -9.51 -31.69
C SER A 120 -6.84 -8.00 -31.75
N PHE A 121 -7.91 -7.27 -31.49
CA PHE A 121 -7.98 -5.82 -31.35
C PHE A 121 -8.08 -5.42 -29.86
N GLY A 122 -7.71 -6.31 -28.94
CA GLY A 122 -7.75 -6.08 -27.50
C GLY A 122 -8.98 -6.70 -26.84
N LYS A 123 -10.12 -6.01 -26.88
CA LYS A 123 -11.41 -6.50 -26.32
C LYS A 123 -12.30 -7.21 -27.34
N PHE A 124 -11.83 -7.27 -28.57
CA PHE A 124 -12.55 -7.77 -29.72
C PHE A 124 -11.57 -8.47 -30.65
N GLY A 125 -12.00 -9.50 -31.37
CA GLY A 125 -11.16 -10.18 -32.35
C GLY A 125 -11.97 -10.96 -33.38
N PHE A 126 -11.30 -11.28 -34.48
CA PHE A 126 -11.81 -12.16 -35.53
C PHE A 126 -10.97 -13.42 -35.61
N ASP A 127 -11.61 -14.55 -35.92
CA ASP A 127 -10.97 -15.82 -36.25
C ASP A 127 -11.54 -16.28 -37.60
N GLY A 128 -10.67 -16.69 -38.52
CA GLY A 128 -11.08 -17.25 -39.80
C GLY A 128 -10.21 -18.46 -40.12
N ARG A 129 -10.84 -19.57 -40.51
CA ARG A 129 -10.14 -20.80 -40.92
C ARG A 129 -10.75 -21.38 -42.18
N TYR A 130 -9.89 -21.94 -43.02
CA TYR A 130 -10.23 -22.63 -44.25
C TYR A 130 -9.63 -24.04 -44.23
N GLY A 131 -10.38 -25.03 -44.67
CA GLY A 131 -9.95 -26.41 -44.74
C GLY A 131 -9.99 -27.02 -46.14
N LYS A 132 -9.37 -28.19 -46.25
CA LYS A 132 -9.18 -28.96 -47.50
C LYS A 132 -10.48 -29.27 -48.27
N THR A 133 -11.61 -29.39 -47.58
CA THR A 133 -12.92 -29.79 -48.14
C THR A 133 -13.86 -28.60 -48.38
N ASP A 134 -13.31 -27.41 -48.66
CA ASP A 134 -14.05 -26.15 -48.84
C ASP A 134 -14.93 -25.75 -47.65
N ASN A 135 -14.56 -26.23 -46.45
CA ASN A 135 -15.21 -25.88 -45.19
C ASN A 135 -14.56 -24.62 -44.60
N TYR A 136 -15.39 -23.62 -44.29
CA TYR A 136 -14.98 -22.34 -43.73
C TYR A 136 -15.56 -22.13 -42.33
N ASN A 137 -14.71 -21.70 -41.41
CA ASN A 137 -15.13 -21.29 -40.06
C ASN A 137 -14.76 -19.83 -39.86
N ALA A 138 -15.71 -19.03 -39.41
CA ALA A 138 -15.47 -17.65 -39.00
C ALA A 138 -16.02 -17.44 -37.60
N GLY A 139 -15.31 -16.65 -36.79
CA GLY A 139 -15.64 -16.39 -35.41
C GLY A 139 -15.37 -14.94 -35.02
N ILE A 140 -16.15 -14.46 -34.08
CA ILE A 140 -15.97 -13.16 -33.44
C ILE A 140 -15.79 -13.40 -31.94
N VAL A 141 -14.75 -12.80 -31.36
CA VAL A 141 -14.44 -12.93 -29.94
C VAL A 141 -14.62 -11.58 -29.26
N PHE A 142 -15.31 -11.58 -28.12
CA PHE A 142 -15.40 -10.41 -27.23
C PHE A 142 -14.78 -10.74 -25.88
N SER A 143 -14.10 -9.77 -25.27
CA SER A 143 -13.54 -9.91 -23.93
C SER A 143 -13.71 -8.66 -23.09
N LYS A 144 -13.92 -8.89 -21.79
CA LYS A 144 -13.88 -7.83 -20.77
C LYS A 144 -12.46 -7.34 -20.52
N GLU A 145 -11.47 -8.24 -20.65
CA GLU A 145 -10.06 -7.93 -20.50
C GLU A 145 -9.42 -7.59 -21.85
N ARG A 146 -8.33 -6.82 -21.84
CA ARG A 146 -7.63 -6.46 -23.06
C ARG A 146 -6.59 -7.52 -23.39
N TYR A 147 -6.76 -8.25 -24.48
CA TYR A 147 -5.73 -9.15 -24.99
C TYR A 147 -4.60 -8.37 -25.67
N PRO A 148 -3.38 -8.94 -25.76
CA PRO A 148 -2.30 -8.34 -26.52
C PRO A 148 -2.72 -8.08 -27.98
N THR A 149 -2.34 -6.93 -28.50
CA THR A 149 -2.67 -6.48 -29.87
C THR A 149 -1.53 -5.64 -30.43
N PHE A 150 -1.35 -5.64 -31.75
CA PHE A 150 -0.38 -4.84 -32.47
C PHE A 150 -0.86 -3.38 -32.60
N MET A 151 -2.15 -3.13 -32.33
CA MET A 151 -2.68 -1.78 -32.24
C MET A 151 -2.20 -1.09 -30.97
N LYS A 152 -1.45 -0.02 -31.14
CA LYS A 152 -1.08 0.85 -30.02
C LYS A 152 -2.33 1.56 -29.48
N PRO A 153 -2.51 1.65 -28.16
CA PRO A 153 -3.57 2.48 -27.61
C PRO A 153 -3.38 3.93 -28.09
N GLN A 154 -4.49 4.65 -28.30
CA GLN A 154 -4.41 6.07 -28.62
C GLN A 154 -3.71 6.80 -27.47
N PRO A 155 -2.68 7.60 -27.76
CA PRO A 155 -2.02 8.43 -26.75
C PRO A 155 -3.05 9.29 -26.00
N SER A 156 -2.97 9.34 -24.67
CA SER A 156 -3.92 10.09 -23.86
C SER A 156 -3.31 10.52 -22.53
N PHE A 157 -3.95 11.50 -21.90
CA PHE A 157 -3.67 11.91 -20.54
C PHE A 157 -4.42 11.03 -19.54
N ALA A 158 -3.71 10.59 -18.51
CA ALA A 158 -4.32 10.01 -17.32
C ALA A 158 -4.91 11.12 -16.45
N LYS A 159 -6.05 10.84 -15.83
CA LYS A 159 -6.60 11.68 -14.76
C LYS A 159 -6.56 10.89 -13.47
N LEU A 160 -5.91 11.46 -12.45
CA LEU A 160 -5.88 10.92 -11.10
C LEU A 160 -6.48 11.95 -10.16
N LYS A 161 -7.38 11.50 -9.30
CA LYS A 161 -8.02 12.32 -8.28
C LYS A 161 -7.51 11.88 -6.93
N MET A 162 -6.92 12.82 -6.18
CA MET A 162 -6.46 12.60 -4.82
C MET A 162 -7.54 13.09 -3.85
N GLU A 163 -8.26 12.16 -3.25
CA GLU A 163 -9.33 12.42 -2.29
C GLU A 163 -9.43 11.26 -1.28
N GLY A 164 -10.05 11.50 -0.12
CA GLY A 164 -10.15 10.50 0.94
C GLY A 164 -8.87 10.42 1.76
N SER A 165 -8.51 9.23 2.25
CA SER A 165 -7.24 8.98 2.93
C SER A 165 -6.40 7.94 2.20
N TYR A 166 -5.11 7.85 2.55
CA TYR A 166 -4.18 6.89 1.98
C TYR A 166 -3.38 6.22 3.10
N PRO A 167 -3.99 5.26 3.83
CA PRO A 167 -3.30 4.55 4.90
C PRO A 167 -2.21 3.63 4.34
N GLU A 168 -1.23 3.23 5.16
CA GLU A 168 -0.19 2.28 4.73
C GLU A 168 -0.79 0.89 4.45
N LEU A 169 -1.71 0.46 5.32
CA LEU A 169 -2.52 -0.75 5.13
C LEU A 169 -3.98 -0.45 4.77
N GLU A 170 -4.56 -1.34 3.96
CA GLU A 170 -5.99 -1.33 3.67
C GLU A 170 -6.78 -1.56 4.97
N ARG A 171 -7.61 -0.60 5.35
CA ARG A 171 -8.52 -0.75 6.49
C ARG A 171 -9.75 -1.52 6.02
N SER A 172 -10.05 -2.65 6.66
CA SER A 172 -11.32 -3.35 6.46
C SER A 172 -12.45 -2.48 7.01
N GLY A 173 -13.25 -1.90 6.12
CA GLY A 173 -14.47 -1.20 6.51
C GLY A 173 -15.63 -2.17 6.80
N PHE A 174 -16.63 -1.71 7.53
CA PHE A 174 -17.91 -2.42 7.60
C PHE A 174 -18.60 -2.43 6.22
N ILE A 175 -19.57 -3.33 6.01
CA ILE A 175 -20.34 -3.39 4.76
C ILE A 175 -20.90 -1.98 4.46
N PHE A 176 -20.60 -1.46 3.25
CA PHE A 176 -20.88 -0.09 2.74
C PHE A 176 -19.89 1.03 3.11
N GLU A 177 -18.88 0.78 3.93
CA GLU A 177 -17.82 1.75 4.19
C GLU A 177 -16.83 1.78 3.00
N ARG A 178 -16.51 2.98 2.52
CA ARG A 178 -15.57 3.15 1.40
C ARG A 178 -14.18 2.75 1.91
N ILE A 179 -13.70 1.59 1.47
CA ILE A 179 -12.33 1.15 1.75
C ILE A 179 -11.37 2.08 1.02
N ASP A 180 -10.62 2.87 1.78
CA ASP A 180 -9.57 3.72 1.24
C ASP A 180 -8.45 2.84 0.66
N ALA A 181 -8.00 3.19 -0.55
CA ALA A 181 -6.94 2.44 -1.20
C ALA A 181 -5.62 2.65 -0.43
N PRO A 182 -4.85 1.60 -0.15
CA PRO A 182 -3.58 1.75 0.56
C PRO A 182 -2.62 2.60 -0.28
N PHE A 183 -1.77 3.37 0.40
CA PHE A 183 -0.85 4.34 -0.17
C PHE A 183 0.01 3.76 -1.30
N TYR A 184 0.51 2.53 -1.11
CA TYR A 184 1.23 1.76 -2.13
C TYR A 184 0.49 1.66 -3.48
N LYS A 185 -0.85 1.56 -3.49
CA LYS A 185 -1.65 1.48 -4.72
C LYS A 185 -1.65 2.80 -5.48
N LEU A 186 -1.56 3.95 -4.79
CA LEU A 186 -1.40 5.25 -5.42
C LEU A 186 -0.03 5.34 -6.10
N LEU A 187 1.04 5.06 -5.37
CA LEU A 187 2.42 5.10 -5.88
C LEU A 187 2.60 4.18 -7.10
N THR A 188 2.17 2.93 -7.00
CA THR A 188 2.27 1.98 -8.11
C THR A 188 1.38 2.30 -9.29
N ARG A 189 0.27 3.04 -9.07
CA ARG A 189 -0.53 3.55 -10.18
C ARG A 189 0.24 4.61 -10.95
N ILE A 190 0.91 5.55 -10.26
CA ILE A 190 1.77 6.56 -10.88
C ILE A 190 2.94 5.88 -11.60
N GLU A 191 3.62 4.94 -10.95
CA GLU A 191 4.71 4.15 -11.55
C GLU A 191 4.26 3.44 -12.84
N LYS A 192 3.09 2.78 -12.83
CA LYS A 192 2.55 2.12 -14.02
C LYS A 192 2.24 3.11 -15.14
N LEU A 193 1.65 4.26 -14.81
CA LEU A 193 1.40 5.32 -15.81
C LEU A 193 2.71 5.87 -16.39
N SER A 194 3.77 5.98 -15.59
CA SER A 194 5.08 6.41 -16.07
C SER A 194 5.66 5.44 -17.11
N LYS A 195 5.42 4.13 -16.95
CA LYS A 195 5.94 3.08 -17.83
C LYS A 195 5.05 2.79 -19.05
N ASP A 196 3.83 3.33 -19.09
CA ASP A 196 2.88 3.08 -20.18
C ASP A 196 3.07 4.08 -21.34
N ASP A 197 3.54 3.62 -22.49
CA ASP A 197 3.81 4.44 -23.68
C ASP A 197 2.58 5.21 -24.21
N ALA A 198 1.37 4.72 -23.93
CA ALA A 198 0.13 5.39 -24.31
C ALA A 198 -0.26 6.52 -23.36
N CYS A 199 0.29 6.55 -22.14
CA CYS A 199 0.14 7.69 -21.24
C CYS A 199 1.15 8.77 -21.62
N LYS A 200 0.67 9.90 -22.15
CA LYS A 200 1.49 11.06 -22.53
C LYS A 200 1.58 12.14 -21.46
N GLY A 201 0.70 12.06 -20.47
CA GLY A 201 0.74 12.94 -19.33
C GLY A 201 -0.29 12.60 -18.28
N LEU A 202 -0.25 13.34 -17.18
CA LEU A 202 -1.08 13.15 -16.00
C LEU A 202 -1.71 14.48 -15.59
N LEU A 203 -3.03 14.52 -15.48
CA LEU A 203 -3.76 15.54 -14.74
C LEU A 203 -4.06 15.02 -13.33
N LEU A 204 -3.51 15.69 -12.33
CA LEU A 204 -3.69 15.40 -10.92
C LEU A 204 -4.68 16.40 -10.31
N GLU A 205 -5.90 15.94 -10.04
CA GLU A 205 -6.92 16.69 -9.31
C GLU A 205 -6.70 16.48 -7.81
N ILE A 206 -6.22 17.50 -7.10
CA ILE A 206 -5.85 17.41 -5.69
C ILE A 206 -6.97 17.99 -4.83
N LYS A 207 -7.61 17.16 -4.00
CA LYS A 207 -8.58 17.60 -2.97
C LYS A 207 -7.98 17.61 -1.55
N VAL A 208 -6.66 17.77 -1.48
CA VAL A 208 -5.83 17.83 -0.26
C VAL A 208 -6.25 16.80 0.79
N PRO A 209 -6.06 15.50 0.50
CA PRO A 209 -6.25 14.45 1.50
C PRO A 209 -5.32 14.69 2.72
N PRO A 210 -5.73 14.28 3.93
CA PRO A 210 -4.84 14.30 5.09
C PRO A 210 -3.70 13.32 4.84
N MET A 211 -2.48 13.85 4.76
CA MET A 211 -1.25 13.11 4.47
C MET A 211 -0.10 13.69 5.27
N HIS A 212 0.84 12.83 5.61
CA HIS A 212 2.12 13.25 6.18
C HIS A 212 3.04 13.81 5.11
N MET A 213 4.04 14.61 5.51
CA MET A 213 5.00 15.20 4.57
C MET A 213 5.78 14.13 3.78
N SER A 214 6.17 13.03 4.43
CA SER A 214 6.80 11.85 3.80
C SER A 214 5.97 11.30 2.64
N GLN A 215 4.64 11.21 2.80
CA GLN A 215 3.77 10.74 1.73
C GLN A 215 3.71 11.73 0.55
N TRP A 216 3.77 13.04 0.81
CA TRP A 216 3.88 14.03 -0.26
C TRP A 216 5.21 13.91 -1.01
N GLU A 217 6.31 13.64 -0.32
CA GLU A 217 7.63 13.36 -0.89
C GLU A 217 7.62 12.13 -1.78
N GLU A 218 7.11 10.98 -1.31
CA GLU A 218 7.07 9.76 -2.12
C GLU A 218 6.22 9.88 -3.39
N ILE A 219 5.10 10.61 -3.32
CA ILE A 219 4.30 10.89 -4.52
C ILE A 219 5.09 11.80 -5.45
N ARG A 220 5.77 12.83 -4.92
CA ARG A 220 6.59 13.75 -5.71
C ARG A 220 7.72 12.99 -6.42
N ASP A 221 8.39 12.06 -5.77
CA ASP A 221 9.45 11.24 -6.38
C ASP A 221 8.91 10.35 -7.49
N ALA A 222 7.72 9.76 -7.29
CA ALA A 222 7.03 9.04 -8.36
C ALA A 222 6.68 9.94 -9.55
N LEU A 223 6.34 11.22 -9.30
CA LEU A 223 6.09 12.22 -10.34
C LEU A 223 7.39 12.72 -11.01
N LEU A 224 8.50 12.77 -10.30
CA LEU A 224 9.81 13.07 -10.89
C LEU A 224 10.24 11.96 -11.87
N ASP A 225 10.09 10.67 -11.50
CA ASP A 225 10.31 9.56 -12.45
C ASP A 225 9.34 9.66 -13.65
N PHE A 226 8.08 10.02 -13.41
CA PHE A 226 7.11 10.23 -14.47
C PHE A 226 7.56 11.34 -15.45
N LYS A 227 8.01 12.49 -14.94
CA LYS A 227 8.48 13.63 -15.74
C LYS A 227 9.78 13.33 -16.49
N SER A 228 10.69 12.54 -15.90
CA SER A 228 11.96 12.14 -16.53
C SER A 228 11.79 11.38 -17.86
N ARG A 229 10.59 10.85 -18.11
CA ARG A 229 10.21 10.10 -19.32
C ARG A 229 9.55 10.98 -20.39
N ASP A 230 9.76 12.30 -20.33
CA ASP A 230 9.19 13.31 -21.24
C ASP A 230 7.65 13.28 -21.28
N LYS A 231 7.04 13.07 -20.12
CA LYS A 231 5.57 13.09 -19.95
C LYS A 231 5.14 14.33 -19.19
N LYS A 232 4.03 14.94 -19.62
CA LYS A 232 3.52 16.18 -19.04
C LYS A 232 2.73 15.94 -17.77
N ILE A 233 2.90 16.80 -16.77
CA ILE A 233 2.16 16.76 -15.51
C ILE A 233 1.43 18.08 -15.34
N TYR A 234 0.13 18.01 -15.09
CA TYR A 234 -0.71 19.15 -14.74
C TYR A 234 -1.35 18.90 -13.39
N THR A 235 -1.38 19.90 -12.52
CA THR A 235 -2.12 19.84 -11.26
C THR A 235 -3.29 20.81 -11.28
N TYR A 236 -4.37 20.42 -10.63
CA TYR A 236 -5.54 21.26 -10.46
C TYR A 236 -6.10 21.09 -9.05
N SER A 237 -6.36 22.21 -8.38
CA SER A 237 -7.00 22.21 -7.07
C SER A 237 -7.90 23.44 -6.87
N THR A 238 -8.80 23.31 -5.90
CA THR A 238 -9.52 24.45 -5.31
C THR A 238 -8.78 25.02 -4.11
N TYR A 239 -7.77 24.33 -3.58
CA TYR A 239 -7.04 24.72 -2.40
C TYR A 239 -5.61 24.15 -2.43
N TYR A 240 -4.61 25.00 -2.25
CA TYR A 240 -3.23 24.54 -2.02
C TYR A 240 -2.75 24.88 -0.61
N GLY A 241 -2.21 23.88 0.08
CA GLY A 241 -1.42 24.05 1.29
C GLY A 241 0.04 23.67 1.03
N LEU A 242 0.87 23.64 2.07
CA LEU A 242 2.31 23.45 1.91
C LEU A 242 2.66 22.15 1.19
N GLY A 243 2.11 21.02 1.64
CA GLY A 243 2.36 19.71 1.03
C GLY A 243 1.82 19.56 -0.39
N SER A 244 0.63 20.09 -0.68
CA SER A 244 0.05 20.01 -2.03
C SER A 244 0.72 20.97 -3.02
N LEU A 245 1.22 22.11 -2.55
CA LEU A 245 2.05 23.02 -3.35
C LEU A 245 3.45 22.44 -3.58
N TYR A 246 4.07 21.86 -2.55
CA TYR A 246 5.31 21.11 -2.67
C TYR A 246 5.19 20.01 -3.73
N LEU A 247 4.17 19.17 -3.66
CA LEU A 247 3.90 18.17 -4.69
C LEU A 247 3.70 18.82 -6.06
N SER A 248 2.86 19.86 -6.14
CA SER A 248 2.49 20.49 -7.42
C SER A 248 3.63 21.21 -8.11
N SER A 249 4.67 21.62 -7.38
CA SER A 249 5.84 22.25 -7.97
C SER A 249 6.62 21.34 -8.93
N VAL A 250 6.35 20.02 -8.96
CA VAL A 250 6.91 19.11 -9.99
C VAL A 250 6.23 19.29 -11.35
N ALA A 251 5.01 19.82 -11.38
CA ALA A 251 4.17 19.89 -12.56
C ALA A 251 4.75 20.80 -13.66
N ASP A 252 4.36 20.58 -14.90
CA ASP A 252 4.55 21.53 -16.00
C ASP A 252 3.59 22.71 -15.89
N SER A 253 2.41 22.52 -15.28
CA SER A 253 1.48 23.61 -14.99
C SER A 253 0.64 23.32 -13.74
N VAL A 254 0.50 24.34 -12.89
CA VAL A 254 -0.27 24.36 -11.65
C VAL A 254 -1.48 25.26 -11.84
N PHE A 255 -2.66 24.65 -11.86
CA PHE A 255 -3.93 25.35 -12.02
C PHE A 255 -4.64 25.50 -10.67
N LEU A 256 -5.18 26.70 -10.43
CA LEU A 256 -6.07 27.01 -9.31
C LEU A 256 -7.47 27.31 -9.82
N HIS A 257 -8.49 26.90 -9.08
CA HIS A 257 -9.88 27.28 -9.38
C HIS A 257 -10.10 28.80 -9.22
N PRO A 258 -11.01 29.45 -9.97
CA PRO A 258 -11.31 30.89 -9.81
C PRO A 258 -11.76 31.34 -8.44
N ALA A 259 -12.39 30.45 -7.67
CA ALA A 259 -12.74 30.69 -6.27
C ALA A 259 -11.83 29.90 -5.31
N GLY A 260 -10.64 29.52 -5.77
CA GLY A 260 -9.67 28.77 -4.98
C GLY A 260 -8.73 29.68 -4.23
N GLU A 261 -8.08 29.12 -3.22
CA GLU A 261 -7.19 29.84 -2.32
C GLU A 261 -5.90 29.05 -2.03
N ILE A 262 -4.89 29.73 -1.51
CA ILE A 262 -3.66 29.11 -1.01
C ILE A 262 -3.46 29.49 0.44
N TRP A 263 -3.15 28.50 1.29
CA TRP A 263 -2.94 28.70 2.72
C TRP A 263 -1.67 27.98 3.19
N ILE A 264 -0.62 28.75 3.45
CA ILE A 264 0.70 28.25 3.85
C ILE A 264 1.27 29.06 5.04
N PRO A 265 0.71 28.94 6.25
CA PRO A 265 1.07 29.79 7.40
C PRO A 265 2.38 29.36 8.11
N GLY A 266 3.23 28.56 7.46
CA GLY A 266 4.41 27.93 8.07
C GLY A 266 4.13 26.60 8.77
N VAL A 267 5.09 26.16 9.59
CA VAL A 267 5.01 24.89 10.35
C VAL A 267 5.21 25.15 11.85
N GLN A 268 4.60 24.31 12.67
CA GLN A 268 4.78 24.35 14.13
C GLN A 268 4.75 22.95 14.72
N ALA A 269 5.49 22.76 15.81
CA ALA A 269 5.34 21.64 16.72
C ALA A 269 4.62 22.14 17.98
N ARG A 270 3.54 21.45 18.39
CA ARG A 270 2.79 21.78 19.61
C ARG A 270 2.58 20.52 20.43
N ARG A 271 2.62 20.68 21.76
CA ARG A 271 2.46 19.58 22.70
C ARG A 271 1.61 20.00 23.89
N MET A 272 0.76 19.10 24.37
CA MET A 272 -0.01 19.30 25.59
C MET A 272 0.77 18.82 26.81
N TYR A 273 0.63 19.52 27.93
CA TYR A 273 1.22 19.16 29.21
C TYR A 273 0.15 18.99 30.28
N PHE A 274 0.18 17.85 30.95
CA PHE A 274 -0.84 17.37 31.88
C PHE A 274 -0.39 17.42 33.35
N LYS A 275 0.88 17.71 33.67
CA LYS A 275 1.37 17.78 35.07
C LYS A 275 0.46 18.61 35.98
N GLY A 276 0.00 19.76 35.48
CA GLY A 276 -0.91 20.64 36.22
C GLY A 276 -2.25 19.98 36.53
N THR A 277 -2.84 19.30 35.54
CA THR A 277 -4.09 18.54 35.70
C THR A 277 -3.91 17.34 36.61
N MET A 278 -2.85 16.55 36.43
CA MET A 278 -2.53 15.39 37.26
C MET A 278 -2.37 15.77 38.72
N LYS A 279 -1.63 16.86 39.02
CA LYS A 279 -1.52 17.40 40.38
C LYS A 279 -2.90 17.75 40.98
N LYS A 280 -3.78 18.38 40.21
CA LYS A 280 -5.16 18.69 40.66
C LYS A 280 -5.96 17.44 40.95
N LEU A 281 -5.78 16.38 40.17
CA LEU A 281 -6.44 15.09 40.35
C LEU A 281 -5.80 14.22 41.44
N GLY A 282 -4.60 14.56 41.93
CA GLY A 282 -3.89 13.71 42.90
C GLY A 282 -3.16 12.53 42.24
N ILE A 283 -2.86 12.66 40.95
CA ILE A 283 -2.09 11.67 40.18
C ILE A 283 -0.62 12.13 40.16
N GLU A 284 0.31 11.21 40.44
CA GLU A 284 1.76 11.43 40.34
C GLU A 284 2.35 10.54 39.25
N ALA A 285 3.22 11.08 38.40
CA ALA A 285 3.95 10.29 37.41
C ALA A 285 5.25 9.75 38.03
N GLN A 286 5.48 8.45 37.91
CA GLN A 286 6.71 7.77 38.32
C GLN A 286 7.47 7.37 37.04
N ILE A 287 8.55 8.08 36.74
CA ILE A 287 9.25 8.00 35.45
C ILE A 287 10.72 7.71 35.68
N GLU A 288 11.26 6.76 34.92
CA GLU A 288 12.69 6.51 34.76
C GLU A 288 13.02 6.44 33.27
N ARG A 289 14.11 7.06 32.83
CA ARG A 289 14.49 7.12 31.41
C ARG A 289 15.99 7.20 31.23
N ILE A 290 16.46 6.78 30.06
CA ILE A 290 17.84 7.01 29.60
C ILE A 290 17.82 7.89 28.36
N GLY A 291 18.57 8.99 28.44
CA GLY A 291 18.77 9.97 27.37
C GLY A 291 18.07 11.30 27.61
N LYS A 292 18.83 12.40 27.49
CA LYS A 292 18.33 13.76 27.73
C LYS A 292 17.26 14.22 26.73
N PHE A 293 17.26 13.67 25.52
CA PHE A 293 16.26 13.96 24.49
C PHE A 293 15.05 13.01 24.55
N LYS A 294 15.03 12.02 25.45
CA LYS A 294 13.89 11.10 25.61
C LYS A 294 12.73 11.81 26.31
N SER A 295 11.99 12.59 25.54
CA SER A 295 10.98 13.53 26.02
C SER A 295 9.55 12.95 26.07
N ALA A 296 9.36 11.67 25.73
CA ALA A 296 8.02 11.05 25.62
C ALA A 296 7.15 11.24 26.88
N ALA A 297 7.74 11.24 28.09
CA ALA A 297 7.01 11.44 29.35
C ALA A 297 6.97 12.88 29.86
N GLU A 298 7.62 13.85 29.20
CA GLU A 298 7.56 15.26 29.62
C GLU A 298 6.14 15.83 29.77
N PRO A 299 5.15 15.46 28.94
CA PRO A 299 3.76 15.89 29.13
C PRO A 299 3.24 15.61 30.53
N PHE A 300 3.72 14.55 31.19
CA PHE A 300 3.25 14.13 32.50
C PHE A 300 4.10 14.68 33.64
N GLU A 301 5.34 15.08 33.37
CA GLU A 301 6.31 15.53 34.37
C GLU A 301 6.56 17.05 34.37
N ARG A 302 6.28 17.74 33.25
CA ARG A 302 6.58 19.16 33.05
C ARG A 302 5.31 19.94 32.69
N LYS A 303 5.43 21.26 32.58
CA LYS A 303 4.35 22.16 32.10
C LYS A 303 4.63 22.72 30.71
N GLU A 304 5.85 22.55 30.23
CA GLU A 304 6.40 23.06 28.98
C GLU A 304 7.58 22.18 28.56
N MET A 305 8.03 22.34 27.32
CA MET A 305 9.17 21.61 26.76
C MET A 305 10.44 21.87 27.57
N SER A 306 11.28 20.85 27.70
CA SER A 306 12.69 21.06 28.07
C SER A 306 13.43 21.79 26.95
N GLU A 307 14.61 22.35 27.28
CA GLU A 307 15.49 22.96 26.27
C GLU A 307 15.89 21.93 25.21
N GLU A 308 16.11 20.68 25.64
CA GLU A 308 16.43 19.55 24.78
C GLU A 308 15.28 19.17 23.83
N ASP A 309 14.04 19.09 24.33
CA ASP A 309 12.86 18.79 23.51
C ASP A 309 12.57 19.92 22.51
N SER A 310 12.68 21.18 22.96
CA SER A 310 12.56 22.35 22.08
C SER A 310 13.62 22.36 20.98
N LEU A 311 14.87 22.06 21.31
CA LEU A 311 15.97 22.01 20.33
C LEU A 311 15.72 20.93 19.26
N GLN A 312 15.41 19.70 19.66
CA GLN A 312 15.24 18.62 18.67
C GLN A 312 14.04 18.85 17.74
N PHE A 313 12.95 19.45 18.24
CA PHE A 313 11.81 19.82 17.39
C PHE A 313 12.13 21.02 16.49
N ALA A 314 12.88 22.01 16.96
CA ALA A 314 13.30 23.14 16.13
C ALA A 314 14.17 22.68 14.96
N GLU A 315 15.15 21.81 15.21
CA GLU A 315 15.99 21.23 14.17
C GLU A 315 15.18 20.37 13.20
N TYR A 316 14.35 19.46 13.71
CA TYR A 316 13.48 18.64 12.85
C TYR A 316 12.56 19.49 11.97
N LEU A 317 11.95 20.54 12.52
CA LEU A 317 11.10 21.44 11.72
C LEU A 317 11.92 22.18 10.66
N GLY A 318 13.14 22.61 10.97
CA GLY A 318 14.06 23.24 10.02
C GLY A 318 14.41 22.32 8.86
N ASP A 319 14.79 21.07 9.17
CA ASP A 319 15.15 20.02 8.20
C ASP A 319 14.01 19.70 7.23
N VAL A 320 12.76 19.88 7.65
CA VAL A 320 11.59 19.66 6.79
C VAL A 320 11.19 20.92 6.04
N TYR A 321 11.08 22.05 6.75
CA TYR A 321 10.45 23.26 6.21
C TYR A 321 11.32 23.97 5.17
N TYR A 322 12.59 24.21 5.47
CA TYR A 322 13.44 25.00 4.58
C TYR A 322 13.67 24.32 3.23
N PRO A 323 13.98 23.01 3.14
CA PRO A 323 14.12 22.33 1.85
C PRO A 323 12.82 22.32 1.03
N VAL A 324 11.65 22.26 1.69
CA VAL A 324 10.35 22.34 1.03
C VAL A 324 10.14 23.70 0.39
N ILE A 325 10.39 24.78 1.13
CA ILE A 325 10.29 26.16 0.62
C ILE A 325 11.28 26.38 -0.52
N GLU A 326 12.54 25.98 -0.37
CA GLU A 326 13.56 26.09 -1.43
C GLU A 326 13.13 25.32 -2.69
N THR A 327 12.61 24.10 -2.52
CA THR A 327 12.15 23.28 -3.65
C THR A 327 11.00 23.95 -4.41
N ILE A 328 10.02 24.52 -3.70
CA ILE A 328 8.92 25.26 -4.32
C ILE A 328 9.46 26.49 -5.03
N ALA A 329 10.24 27.32 -4.34
CA ALA A 329 10.79 28.56 -4.86
C ALA A 329 11.57 28.33 -6.17
N LYS A 330 12.51 27.37 -6.16
CA LYS A 330 13.31 26.98 -7.32
C LYS A 330 12.46 26.50 -8.49
N ALA A 331 11.46 25.66 -8.22
CA ALA A 331 10.59 25.11 -9.27
C ALA A 331 9.64 26.15 -9.88
N ARG A 332 9.29 27.20 -9.11
CA ARG A 332 8.43 28.30 -9.55
C ARG A 332 9.20 29.50 -10.09
N GLY A 333 10.53 29.50 -10.00
CA GLY A 333 11.37 30.62 -10.43
C GLY A 333 11.25 31.85 -9.52
N ILE A 334 10.86 31.66 -8.26
CA ILE A 334 10.73 32.68 -7.23
C ILE A 334 11.95 32.58 -6.31
N SER A 335 12.42 33.70 -5.74
CA SER A 335 13.49 33.62 -4.73
C SER A 335 12.98 32.99 -3.43
N THR A 336 13.82 32.21 -2.75
CA THR A 336 13.48 31.59 -1.45
C THR A 336 13.05 32.65 -0.44
N ASP A 337 13.76 33.78 -0.37
CA ASP A 337 13.43 34.90 0.53
C ASP A 337 12.06 35.51 0.21
N SER A 338 11.70 35.64 -1.08
CA SER A 338 10.38 36.11 -1.47
C SER A 338 9.29 35.14 -1.03
N LEU A 339 9.46 33.83 -1.25
CA LEU A 339 8.48 32.85 -0.81
C LEU A 339 8.38 32.78 0.72
N GLN A 340 9.51 32.90 1.43
CA GLN A 340 9.53 32.97 2.89
C GLN A 340 8.79 34.19 3.41
N LYS A 341 9.08 35.37 2.84
CA LYS A 341 8.38 36.61 3.17
C LYS A 341 6.88 36.49 2.92
N LEU A 342 6.48 35.85 1.82
CA LEU A 342 5.08 35.56 1.54
C LEU A 342 4.47 34.69 2.63
N VAL A 343 5.16 33.63 3.10
CA VAL A 343 4.66 32.80 4.21
C VAL A 343 4.58 33.58 5.53
N ASP A 344 5.58 34.41 5.83
CA ASP A 344 5.67 35.16 7.09
C ASP A 344 4.64 36.30 7.17
N GLU A 345 4.36 36.97 6.05
CA GLU A 345 3.41 38.10 5.96
C GLU A 345 1.99 37.66 5.52
N GLY A 346 1.92 36.64 4.66
CA GLY A 346 0.73 36.15 3.99
C GLY A 346 0.27 34.81 4.56
N ILE A 347 -0.67 34.87 5.51
CA ILE A 347 -1.38 33.68 5.98
C ILE A 347 -2.22 33.10 4.82
N PHE A 348 -2.76 33.93 3.94
CA PHE A 348 -3.68 33.58 2.87
C PHE A 348 -3.28 34.28 1.57
N PHE A 349 -3.44 33.59 0.44
CA PHE A 349 -3.34 34.19 -0.90
C PHE A 349 -4.63 33.97 -1.67
N SER A 350 -5.17 35.06 -2.21
CA SER A 350 -6.18 35.02 -3.25
C SER A 350 -5.62 34.36 -4.52
N GLY A 351 -6.52 33.95 -5.43
CA GLY A 351 -6.08 33.37 -6.70
C GLY A 351 -5.24 34.34 -7.52
N GLU A 352 -5.61 35.62 -7.50
CA GLU A 352 -4.93 36.72 -8.17
C GLU A 352 -3.51 36.91 -7.62
N GLU A 353 -3.34 37.00 -6.30
CA GLU A 353 -2.02 37.10 -5.66
C GLU A 353 -1.16 35.88 -5.95
N ALA A 354 -1.74 34.68 -5.93
CA ALA A 354 -1.03 33.45 -6.27
C ALA A 354 -0.54 33.43 -7.73
N LEU A 355 -1.29 34.05 -8.65
CA LEU A 355 -0.91 34.19 -10.05
C LEU A 355 0.17 35.26 -10.24
N GLU A 356 0.03 36.42 -9.58
CA GLU A 356 0.99 37.53 -9.65
C GLU A 356 2.36 37.15 -9.07
N THR A 357 2.37 36.38 -7.98
CA THR A 357 3.59 35.87 -7.35
C THR A 357 4.21 34.70 -8.12
N GLY A 358 3.50 34.10 -9.07
CA GLY A 358 3.97 32.93 -9.84
C GLY A 358 3.86 31.60 -9.08
N ILE A 359 3.19 31.56 -7.92
CA ILE A 359 2.94 30.32 -7.16
C ILE A 359 2.07 29.36 -8.00
N VAL A 360 1.14 29.89 -8.79
CA VAL A 360 0.34 29.14 -9.75
C VAL A 360 0.52 29.69 -11.17
N ASP A 361 0.28 28.86 -12.18
CA ASP A 361 0.44 29.24 -13.59
C ASP A 361 -0.84 29.85 -14.18
N ALA A 362 -2.00 29.45 -13.67
CA ALA A 362 -3.28 29.92 -14.20
C ALA A 362 -4.45 29.66 -13.24
N ILE A 363 -5.40 30.60 -13.26
CA ILE A 363 -6.67 30.52 -12.54
C ILE A 363 -7.78 30.06 -13.50
N TRP A 364 -8.02 28.75 -13.60
CA TRP A 364 -8.90 28.16 -14.61
C TRP A 364 -10.00 27.31 -13.97
N SER A 365 -11.20 27.32 -14.57
CA SER A 365 -12.26 26.38 -14.19
C SER A 365 -11.87 24.94 -14.53
N LYS A 366 -12.45 23.98 -13.80
CA LYS A 366 -12.24 22.56 -14.03
C LYS A 366 -12.49 22.14 -15.49
N ASP A 367 -13.57 22.64 -16.09
CA ASP A 367 -13.93 22.31 -17.48
C ASP A 367 -12.87 22.78 -18.47
N LYS A 368 -12.26 23.95 -18.22
CA LYS A 368 -11.18 24.47 -19.05
C LYS A 368 -9.93 23.59 -18.95
N VAL A 369 -9.55 23.16 -17.76
CA VAL A 369 -8.42 22.23 -17.55
C VAL A 369 -8.71 20.86 -18.16
N ASP A 370 -9.92 20.32 -17.98
CA ASP A 370 -10.31 19.05 -18.59
C ASP A 370 -10.31 19.15 -20.13
N SER A 371 -10.65 20.31 -20.71
CA SER A 371 -10.58 20.52 -22.16
C SER A 371 -9.15 20.49 -22.71
N LEU A 372 -8.15 20.91 -21.92
CA LEU A 372 -6.73 20.89 -22.30
C LEU A 372 -6.27 19.46 -22.60
N ILE A 373 -6.66 18.52 -21.74
CA ILE A 373 -6.26 17.11 -21.88
C ILE A 373 -7.16 16.33 -22.84
N ASN A 374 -8.44 16.71 -22.99
CA ASN A 374 -9.36 16.03 -23.90
C ASN A 374 -9.13 16.36 -25.39
N LYS A 375 -8.48 17.49 -25.71
CA LYS A 375 -8.03 17.79 -27.08
C LYS A 375 -7.00 16.79 -27.62
N THR A 376 -6.36 16.01 -26.74
CA THR A 376 -5.32 15.02 -27.10
C THR A 376 -5.84 13.60 -27.32
N GLY A 377 -7.13 13.32 -27.05
CA GLY A 377 -7.71 11.98 -27.22
C GLY A 377 -8.89 11.68 -26.27
N LYS A 378 -9.54 10.51 -26.41
CA LYS A 378 -10.74 10.09 -25.68
C LYS A 378 -10.63 10.31 -24.14
N LYS A 379 -11.75 10.72 -23.53
CA LYS A 379 -11.92 10.95 -22.08
C LYS A 379 -11.38 9.81 -21.22
N GLY A 380 -10.49 10.15 -20.29
CA GLY A 380 -10.14 9.33 -19.12
C GLY A 380 -9.34 8.07 -19.47
N PHE A 381 -8.04 8.22 -19.70
CA PHE A 381 -7.13 7.08 -19.78
C PHE A 381 -7.24 6.23 -18.50
N LYS A 382 -7.76 5.01 -18.66
CA LYS A 382 -7.74 3.98 -17.62
C LYS A 382 -6.64 3.01 -18.00
N ILE A 383 -5.77 2.69 -17.04
CA ILE A 383 -4.81 1.59 -17.18
C ILE A 383 -5.64 0.32 -17.42
N GLU A 384 -5.63 -0.18 -18.64
CA GLU A 384 -6.28 -1.45 -18.96
C GLU A 384 -5.29 -2.57 -18.66
N ARG A 385 -5.70 -3.52 -17.82
CA ARG A 385 -4.93 -4.74 -17.62
C ARG A 385 -4.86 -5.48 -18.95
N VAL A 386 -3.65 -5.61 -19.49
CA VAL A 386 -3.40 -6.49 -20.63
C VAL A 386 -3.25 -7.91 -20.09
N VAL A 387 -3.98 -8.85 -20.69
CA VAL A 387 -3.88 -10.28 -20.35
C VAL A 387 -2.46 -10.76 -20.65
N SER A 388 -1.82 -11.38 -19.65
CA SER A 388 -0.51 -11.98 -19.83
C SER A 388 -0.59 -13.09 -20.87
N ARG A 389 0.39 -13.15 -21.78
CA ARG A 389 0.51 -14.27 -22.72
C ARG A 389 0.90 -15.56 -22.01
N LYS A 390 1.65 -15.45 -20.91
CA LYS A 390 2.20 -16.59 -20.18
C LYS A 390 1.05 -17.47 -19.67
N TRP A 391 1.16 -18.77 -19.89
CA TRP A 391 0.16 -19.75 -19.43
C TRP A 391 0.12 -19.90 -17.91
N ARG A 392 1.28 -19.70 -17.29
CA ARG A 392 1.46 -19.60 -15.85
C ARG A 392 2.61 -18.63 -15.61
N GLU A 393 2.48 -17.79 -14.58
CA GLU A 393 3.55 -16.90 -14.17
C GLU A 393 4.25 -17.51 -12.96
N ASP A 394 5.51 -17.93 -13.12
CA ASP A 394 6.41 -18.20 -11.99
C ASP A 394 6.84 -16.84 -11.44
N LYS A 395 5.95 -16.18 -10.72
CA LYS A 395 6.23 -14.87 -10.16
C LYS A 395 7.08 -15.01 -8.93
N GLU A 396 8.36 -14.70 -9.10
CA GLU A 396 9.22 -14.28 -8.01
C GLU A 396 8.59 -13.05 -7.35
N LYS A 397 8.38 -13.15 -6.04
CA LYS A 397 7.63 -12.15 -5.28
C LYS A 397 8.57 -11.36 -4.38
N ILE A 398 8.19 -10.12 -4.16
CA ILE A 398 8.69 -9.30 -3.06
C ILE A 398 7.56 -9.18 -2.05
N ALA A 399 7.84 -9.54 -0.79
CA ALA A 399 6.90 -9.30 0.30
C ALA A 399 7.01 -7.84 0.74
N LEU A 400 5.94 -7.06 0.64
CA LEU A 400 5.81 -5.76 1.27
C LEU A 400 5.11 -5.97 2.62
N VAL A 401 5.89 -6.03 3.70
CA VAL A 401 5.40 -6.22 5.06
C VAL A 401 5.23 -4.86 5.71
N VAL A 402 4.00 -4.50 6.06
CA VAL A 402 3.71 -3.20 6.67
C VAL A 402 3.54 -3.35 8.18
N ALA A 403 4.37 -2.63 8.92
CA ALA A 403 4.34 -2.49 10.37
C ALA A 403 3.87 -1.08 10.73
N GLU A 404 2.55 -0.91 10.93
CA GLU A 404 1.92 0.38 11.23
C GLU A 404 1.32 0.37 12.65
N GLY A 405 1.70 1.35 13.48
CA GLY A 405 1.11 1.55 14.81
C GLY A 405 2.06 1.29 15.98
N ASN A 406 1.51 1.19 17.19
CA ASN A 406 2.28 0.97 18.43
C ASN A 406 2.68 -0.51 18.57
N ILE A 407 3.90 -0.77 19.03
CA ILE A 407 4.41 -2.14 19.19
C ILE A 407 3.99 -2.68 20.57
N ILE A 408 3.38 -3.86 20.59
CA ILE A 408 2.92 -4.55 21.82
C ILE A 408 3.31 -6.02 21.80
N GLN A 409 3.36 -6.63 22.98
CA GLN A 409 3.42 -8.09 23.11
C GLN A 409 2.06 -8.70 22.75
N GLY A 410 2.07 -9.92 22.22
CA GLY A 410 0.85 -10.65 21.86
C GLY A 410 0.41 -10.44 20.41
N LYS A 411 -0.90 -10.47 20.18
CA LYS A 411 -1.50 -10.43 18.84
C LYS A 411 -1.69 -9.01 18.30
N SER A 412 -1.64 -8.88 16.99
CA SER A 412 -1.88 -7.62 16.29
C SER A 412 -3.35 -7.21 16.37
N SER A 413 -3.58 -5.91 16.46
CA SER A 413 -4.93 -5.31 16.44
C SER A 413 -4.90 -3.95 15.73
N GLN A 414 -6.05 -3.29 15.59
CA GLN A 414 -6.11 -2.03 14.85
C GLN A 414 -5.22 -0.96 15.51
N GLY A 415 -4.20 -0.51 14.78
CA GLY A 415 -3.23 0.48 15.27
C GLY A 415 -2.13 -0.10 16.17
N TYR A 416 -2.04 -1.42 16.29
CA TYR A 416 -1.04 -2.11 17.10
C TYR A 416 -0.35 -3.24 16.33
N ILE A 417 0.98 -3.24 16.40
CA ILE A 417 1.86 -4.29 15.89
C ILE A 417 2.09 -5.28 17.04
N GLY A 418 1.47 -6.46 16.97
CA GLY A 418 1.67 -7.52 17.95
C GLY A 418 2.86 -8.41 17.59
N SER A 419 3.74 -8.66 18.56
CA SER A 419 4.93 -9.50 18.37
C SER A 419 4.62 -10.88 17.81
N ASP A 420 3.58 -11.54 18.32
CA ASP A 420 3.32 -12.95 18.01
C ASP A 420 2.95 -13.11 16.53
N ASP A 421 1.96 -12.33 16.08
CA ASP A 421 1.49 -12.37 14.70
C ASP A 421 2.56 -11.85 13.71
N MET A 422 3.36 -10.86 14.11
CA MET A 422 4.41 -10.30 13.24
C MET A 422 5.57 -11.28 13.10
N VAL A 423 6.03 -11.91 14.18
CA VAL A 423 7.11 -12.91 14.15
C VAL A 423 6.67 -14.13 13.33
N GLU A 424 5.49 -14.69 13.59
CA GLU A 424 4.95 -15.82 12.82
C GLU A 424 4.89 -15.49 11.31
N MET A 425 4.43 -14.30 10.95
CA MET A 425 4.37 -13.84 9.57
C MET A 425 5.74 -13.69 8.92
N LEU A 426 6.73 -13.16 9.67
CA LEU A 426 8.10 -13.02 9.19
C LEU A 426 8.76 -14.40 9.00
N GLU A 427 8.49 -15.37 9.87
CA GLU A 427 8.95 -16.76 9.73
C GLU A 427 8.32 -17.44 8.50
N ASP A 428 7.01 -17.31 8.29
CA ASP A 428 6.33 -17.80 7.09
C ASP A 428 6.96 -17.20 5.81
N ILE A 429 7.26 -15.90 5.84
CA ILE A 429 7.89 -15.19 4.73
C ILE A 429 9.32 -15.66 4.51
N ARG A 430 10.08 -15.93 5.58
CA ARG A 430 11.44 -16.46 5.53
C ARG A 430 11.46 -17.79 4.77
N ASP A 431 10.49 -18.66 5.06
CA ASP A 431 10.48 -20.04 4.60
C ASP A 431 9.71 -20.23 3.27
N ASP A 432 8.99 -19.22 2.75
CA ASP A 432 8.41 -19.24 1.39
C ASP A 432 9.47 -18.99 0.30
N GLU A 433 9.77 -20.04 -0.47
CA GLU A 433 10.73 -20.02 -1.59
C GLU A 433 10.31 -19.11 -2.76
N ASN A 434 9.03 -18.76 -2.89
CA ASN A 434 8.56 -17.84 -3.93
C ASN A 434 8.87 -16.38 -3.59
N ILE A 435 9.11 -16.07 -2.31
CA ILE A 435 9.48 -14.72 -1.86
C ILE A 435 10.99 -14.59 -1.93
N LYS A 436 11.46 -13.74 -2.85
CA LYS A 436 12.89 -13.54 -3.14
C LYS A 436 13.50 -12.36 -2.39
N ALA A 437 12.68 -11.44 -1.87
CA ALA A 437 13.11 -10.35 -1.00
C ALA A 437 11.93 -9.81 -0.17
N VAL A 438 12.27 -9.08 0.90
CA VAL A 438 11.33 -8.41 1.78
C VAL A 438 11.57 -6.91 1.74
N VAL A 439 10.49 -6.13 1.59
CA VAL A 439 10.46 -4.71 1.93
C VAL A 439 9.66 -4.57 3.22
N PHE A 440 10.31 -4.14 4.29
CA PHE A 440 9.69 -3.92 5.60
C PHE A 440 9.34 -2.44 5.75
N ARG A 441 8.06 -2.11 5.55
CA ARG A 441 7.53 -0.75 5.63
C ARG A 441 7.15 -0.43 7.08
N VAL A 442 7.90 0.45 7.73
CA VAL A 442 7.72 0.78 9.15
C VAL A 442 7.12 2.16 9.32
N ASN A 443 5.96 2.24 9.97
CA ASN A 443 5.32 3.49 10.38
C ASN A 443 4.91 3.39 11.86
N SER A 444 5.89 3.49 12.76
CA SER A 444 5.75 3.27 14.20
C SER A 444 6.61 4.21 15.04
N GLY A 445 6.00 4.80 16.08
CA GLY A 445 6.72 5.51 17.14
C GLY A 445 7.38 4.59 18.18
N GLY A 446 7.25 3.28 18.01
CA GLY A 446 7.76 2.26 18.93
C GLY A 446 6.70 1.68 19.86
N GLY A 447 7.14 1.21 21.03
CA GLY A 447 6.29 0.55 22.01
C GLY A 447 7.10 -0.36 22.92
N ASP A 448 6.60 -1.56 23.17
CA ASP A 448 7.22 -2.55 24.05
C ASP A 448 8.60 -3.00 23.54
N ALA A 449 9.59 -3.00 24.44
CA ALA A 449 10.99 -3.29 24.11
C ALA A 449 11.22 -4.77 23.76
N LEU A 450 10.57 -5.69 24.48
CA LEU A 450 10.70 -7.12 24.23
C LEU A 450 10.07 -7.49 22.88
N ALA A 451 8.85 -7.03 22.62
CA ALA A 451 8.17 -7.21 21.36
C ALA A 451 9.00 -6.67 20.18
N SER A 452 9.61 -5.49 20.36
CA SER A 452 10.49 -4.89 19.34
C SER A 452 11.73 -5.76 19.09
N GLU A 453 12.36 -6.29 20.13
CA GLU A 453 13.51 -7.18 20.00
C GLU A 453 13.16 -8.50 19.32
N LEU A 454 12.02 -9.11 19.65
CA LEU A 454 11.54 -10.35 19.02
C LEU A 454 11.33 -10.15 17.51
N ILE A 455 10.67 -9.06 17.12
CA ILE A 455 10.46 -8.72 15.70
C ILE A 455 11.79 -8.43 15.00
N ALA A 456 12.69 -7.68 15.65
CA ALA A 456 14.02 -7.38 15.09
C ALA A 456 14.83 -8.66 14.83
N ASN A 457 14.81 -9.61 15.77
CA ASN A 457 15.48 -10.90 15.59
C ASN A 457 14.85 -11.73 14.47
N ALA A 458 13.53 -11.77 14.34
CA ALA A 458 12.87 -12.43 13.21
C ALA A 458 13.27 -11.80 11.86
N LEU A 459 13.42 -10.47 11.81
CA LEU A 459 13.92 -9.76 10.62
C LEU A 459 15.39 -10.12 10.31
N LYS A 460 16.22 -10.25 11.34
CA LYS A 460 17.61 -10.72 11.22
C LYS A 460 17.68 -12.11 10.61
N ASP A 461 16.82 -13.04 11.05
CA ASP A 461 16.77 -14.41 10.51
C ASP A 461 16.35 -14.45 9.02
N ILE A 462 15.48 -13.52 8.59
CA ILE A 462 15.16 -13.37 7.16
C ILE A 462 16.39 -12.93 6.37
N ARG A 463 17.10 -11.91 6.87
CA ARG A 463 18.27 -11.32 6.20
C ARG A 463 19.36 -12.35 5.90
N GLU A 464 19.50 -13.38 6.74
CA GLU A 464 20.43 -14.49 6.49
C GLU A 464 20.11 -15.30 5.22
N LYS A 465 18.85 -15.33 4.78
CA LYS A 465 18.38 -16.12 3.63
C LYS A 465 18.04 -15.27 2.41
N LYS A 466 17.51 -14.06 2.59
CA LYS A 466 17.00 -13.21 1.51
C LYS A 466 17.16 -11.72 1.83
N PRO A 467 17.34 -10.85 0.80
CA PRO A 467 17.45 -9.41 1.01
C PRO A 467 16.27 -8.82 1.78
N VAL A 468 16.58 -7.97 2.76
CA VAL A 468 15.61 -7.21 3.56
C VAL A 468 15.89 -5.72 3.41
N ILE A 469 14.93 -4.99 2.84
CA ILE A 469 15.03 -3.54 2.68
C ILE A 469 13.98 -2.87 3.57
N VAL A 470 14.42 -2.02 4.49
CA VAL A 470 13.51 -1.22 5.31
C VAL A 470 13.14 0.05 4.57
N SER A 471 11.85 0.38 4.57
CA SER A 471 11.33 1.69 4.18
C SER A 471 10.61 2.29 5.37
N MET A 472 11.13 3.37 5.91
CA MET A 472 10.48 4.12 6.99
C MET A 472 9.44 5.06 6.37
N GLY A 473 8.21 5.03 6.88
CA GLY A 473 7.17 6.00 6.54
C GLY A 473 7.34 7.28 7.36
N SER A 474 6.23 7.88 7.79
CA SER A 474 6.26 9.14 8.54
C SER A 474 7.04 9.06 9.84
N VAL A 475 7.01 7.92 10.54
CA VAL A 475 7.74 7.71 11.79
C VAL A 475 8.31 6.30 11.89
N ALA A 476 9.55 6.18 12.31
CA ALA A 476 10.20 4.91 12.66
C ALA A 476 11.19 5.15 13.80
N GLY A 477 10.68 5.62 14.94
CA GLY A 477 11.48 5.96 16.12
C GLY A 477 11.35 4.93 17.24
N SER A 478 12.27 4.93 18.20
CA SER A 478 12.24 4.06 19.38
C SER A 478 12.16 2.59 18.97
N GLY A 479 11.21 1.81 19.49
CA GLY A 479 10.94 0.43 19.03
C GLY A 479 10.76 0.31 17.51
N GLY A 480 10.24 1.34 16.82
CA GLY A 480 10.14 1.38 15.36
C GLY A 480 11.50 1.35 14.66
N TYR A 481 12.50 2.03 15.23
CA TYR A 481 13.89 1.92 14.76
C TYR A 481 14.52 0.58 15.16
N PHE A 482 14.17 0.05 16.34
CA PHE A 482 14.63 -1.25 16.80
C PHE A 482 14.21 -2.37 15.82
N ILE A 483 12.94 -2.43 15.43
CA ILE A 483 12.47 -3.42 14.42
C ILE A 483 13.03 -3.19 13.02
N SER A 484 13.63 -2.03 12.75
CA SER A 484 14.27 -1.67 11.46
C SER A 484 15.76 -2.03 11.40
N THR A 485 16.36 -2.37 12.54
CA THR A 485 17.81 -2.37 12.73
C THR A 485 18.56 -3.35 11.82
N TYR A 486 17.96 -4.52 11.53
CA TYR A 486 18.60 -5.58 10.75
C TYR A 486 18.19 -5.58 9.26
N GLY A 487 17.85 -4.44 8.68
CA GLY A 487 17.75 -4.30 7.22
C GLY A 487 19.12 -4.32 6.54
N ASP A 488 19.23 -4.92 5.35
CA ASP A 488 20.41 -4.78 4.49
C ASP A 488 20.57 -3.35 3.99
N LYS A 489 19.44 -2.67 3.79
CA LYS A 489 19.34 -1.24 3.47
C LYS A 489 18.16 -0.63 4.19
N ILE A 490 18.36 0.58 4.73
CA ILE A 490 17.32 1.37 5.39
C ILE A 490 17.13 2.68 4.62
N TYR A 491 15.91 2.88 4.11
CA TYR A 491 15.47 4.11 3.47
C TYR A 491 14.50 4.87 4.38
N ALA A 492 14.59 6.19 4.37
CA ALA A 492 13.62 7.09 5.00
C ALA A 492 13.40 8.33 4.12
N ASP A 493 12.20 8.90 4.13
CA ASP A 493 11.94 10.20 3.49
C ASP A 493 12.67 11.32 4.27
N ASN A 494 12.88 12.49 3.66
CA ASN A 494 13.58 13.60 4.34
C ASN A 494 12.86 13.97 5.64
N SER A 495 11.52 14.00 5.58
CA SER A 495 10.66 14.32 6.72
C SER A 495 10.23 13.14 7.58
N THR A 496 10.80 11.95 7.39
CA THR A 496 10.61 10.84 8.34
C THR A 496 11.19 11.22 9.71
N ILE A 497 10.42 11.00 10.78
CA ILE A 497 10.94 11.05 12.16
C ILE A 497 11.49 9.67 12.52
N THR A 498 12.80 9.56 12.73
CA THR A 498 13.46 8.29 13.08
C THR A 498 14.39 8.46 14.29
N GLY A 499 15.17 7.42 14.61
CA GLY A 499 16.05 7.38 15.78
C GLY A 499 15.24 7.17 17.06
N SER A 500 15.24 8.16 17.95
CA SER A 500 14.73 8.05 19.33
C SER A 500 15.28 6.83 20.08
N ILE A 501 16.57 6.56 19.89
CA ILE A 501 17.29 5.44 20.50
C ILE A 501 17.48 5.75 21.98
N GLY A 502 16.54 5.28 22.80
CA GLY A 502 16.45 5.54 24.23
C GLY A 502 15.27 4.78 24.82
N VAL A 503 15.33 4.53 26.12
CA VAL A 503 14.32 3.73 26.84
C VAL A 503 13.69 4.58 27.92
N ILE A 504 12.38 4.40 28.10
CA ILE A 504 11.60 5.07 29.12
C ILE A 504 10.65 4.08 29.77
N TRP A 505 10.54 4.19 31.09
CA TRP A 505 9.53 3.55 31.89
C TRP A 505 8.69 4.64 32.55
N ALA A 506 7.37 4.54 32.44
CA ALA A 506 6.45 5.48 33.06
C ALA A 506 5.28 4.72 33.70
N SER A 507 4.98 5.06 34.95
CA SER A 507 3.81 4.60 35.69
C SER A 507 3.07 5.80 36.30
N PHE A 508 1.79 5.64 36.59
CA PHE A 508 0.98 6.66 37.24
C PHE A 508 0.49 6.16 38.60
N LEU A 509 0.89 6.86 39.66
CA LEU A 509 0.38 6.69 41.00
C LEU A 509 -0.97 7.40 41.11
N LEU A 510 -2.04 6.60 41.24
CA LEU A 510 -3.43 7.01 41.35
C LEU A 510 -3.94 7.06 42.80
N LYS A 511 -3.14 6.67 43.80
CA LYS A 511 -3.55 6.70 45.21
C LYS A 511 -4.19 8.03 45.62
N GLY A 512 -3.57 9.15 45.28
CA GLY A 512 -4.10 10.48 45.63
C GLY A 512 -5.39 10.86 44.90
N LEU A 513 -5.66 10.25 43.75
CA LEU A 513 -6.96 10.36 43.08
C LEU A 513 -8.00 9.54 43.83
N TYR A 514 -7.69 8.28 44.16
CA TYR A 514 -8.58 7.40 44.92
C TYR A 514 -8.99 8.00 46.26
N ASP A 515 -8.01 8.53 47.02
CA ASP A 515 -8.25 9.20 48.29
C ASP A 515 -9.26 10.38 48.13
N LYS A 516 -9.18 11.12 47.01
CA LYS A 516 -10.09 12.26 46.73
C LYS A 516 -11.52 11.86 46.38
N ILE A 517 -11.70 10.70 45.77
CA ILE A 517 -13.02 10.20 45.35
C ILE A 517 -13.58 9.17 46.34
N GLY A 518 -12.94 8.99 47.49
CA GLY A 518 -13.42 8.12 48.57
C GLY A 518 -13.16 6.63 48.34
N ILE A 519 -12.24 6.25 47.45
CA ILE A 519 -11.84 4.86 47.23
C ILE A 519 -10.65 4.55 48.17
N SER A 520 -10.78 3.46 48.93
CA SER A 520 -9.74 2.96 49.84
C SER A 520 -9.34 1.54 49.47
N TRP A 521 -8.12 1.16 49.83
CA TRP A 521 -7.52 -0.12 49.52
C TRP A 521 -6.92 -0.72 50.79
N ASP A 522 -7.03 -2.04 50.94
CA ASP A 522 -6.30 -2.81 51.93
C ASP A 522 -5.38 -3.79 51.19
N ILE A 523 -4.13 -3.94 51.66
CA ILE A 523 -3.10 -4.69 50.94
C ILE A 523 -2.54 -5.76 51.86
N VAL A 524 -2.69 -7.02 51.44
CA VAL A 524 -1.98 -8.15 52.02
C VAL A 524 -0.95 -8.61 50.99
N LYS A 525 0.34 -8.43 51.29
CA LYS A 525 1.42 -8.85 50.41
C LYS A 525 2.29 -9.93 51.03
N LEU A 526 2.70 -10.89 50.19
CA LEU A 526 3.73 -11.87 50.47
C LEU A 526 4.90 -11.57 49.53
N GLY A 527 5.97 -11.02 50.10
CA GLY A 527 7.10 -10.44 49.37
C GLY A 527 7.15 -8.92 49.51
N GLU A 528 8.32 -8.37 49.83
CA GLU A 528 8.49 -6.95 50.18
C GLU A 528 8.03 -6.00 49.05
N HIS A 529 8.28 -6.36 47.79
CA HIS A 529 8.03 -5.53 46.61
C HIS A 529 6.90 -6.07 45.71
N ALA A 530 5.98 -6.87 46.25
CA ALA A 530 4.93 -7.52 45.45
C ALA A 530 3.97 -6.54 44.76
N ASP A 531 3.92 -5.30 45.25
CA ASP A 531 3.09 -4.19 44.80
C ASP A 531 3.86 -3.14 43.97
N ILE A 532 5.11 -3.43 43.56
CA ILE A 532 5.95 -2.47 42.80
C ILE A 532 5.31 -1.96 41.49
N LEU A 533 4.48 -2.77 40.84
CA LEU A 533 3.75 -2.40 39.62
C LEU A 533 2.34 -1.84 39.87
N SER A 534 1.96 -1.68 41.14
CA SER A 534 0.64 -1.18 41.51
C SER A 534 0.51 0.32 41.27
N ASP A 535 -0.68 0.76 40.88
CA ASP A 535 -1.05 2.17 40.73
C ASP A 535 -1.34 2.87 42.05
N ILE A 536 -1.28 2.18 43.19
CA ILE A 536 -1.40 2.79 44.53
C ILE A 536 -0.08 2.80 45.32
N HIS A 537 0.98 2.23 44.75
CA HIS A 537 2.28 2.13 45.39
C HIS A 537 3.27 3.14 44.82
N LYS A 538 3.93 3.88 45.71
CA LYS A 538 4.99 4.83 45.36
C LYS A 538 6.33 4.13 45.52
N TRP A 539 7.15 4.16 44.48
CA TRP A 539 8.48 3.56 44.52
C TRP A 539 9.36 4.24 45.58
N ASP A 540 9.96 3.42 46.42
CA ASP A 540 11.07 3.83 47.27
C ASP A 540 12.38 3.95 46.47
N ASP A 541 13.45 4.39 47.13
CA ASP A 541 14.76 4.57 46.49
C ASP A 541 15.35 3.25 45.95
N TYR A 542 15.10 2.14 46.64
CA TYR A 542 15.58 0.82 46.21
C TYR A 542 14.84 0.34 44.96
N GLU A 543 13.52 0.41 44.97
CA GLU A 543 12.66 0.05 43.83
C GLU A 543 12.95 0.92 42.62
N ARG A 544 13.09 2.24 42.82
CA ARG A 544 13.48 3.17 41.76
C ARG A 544 14.82 2.79 41.14
N GLU A 545 15.83 2.46 41.95
CA GLU A 545 17.14 2.00 41.45
C GLU A 545 17.03 0.67 40.67
N LYS A 546 16.10 -0.22 41.05
CA LYS A 546 15.85 -1.47 40.28
C LYS A 546 15.18 -1.19 38.95
N ILE A 547 14.20 -0.29 38.90
CA ILE A 547 13.57 0.14 37.64
C ILE A 547 14.61 0.82 36.75
N LYS A 548 15.45 1.70 37.30
CA LYS A 548 16.54 2.34 36.57
C LYS A 548 17.50 1.31 35.94
N LYS A 549 17.94 0.30 36.71
CA LYS A 549 18.77 -0.80 36.17
C LYS A 549 18.08 -1.57 35.05
N SER A 550 16.77 -1.76 35.12
CA SER A 550 15.99 -2.37 34.03
C SER A 550 16.01 -1.51 32.76
N VAL A 551 15.81 -0.20 32.90
CA VAL A 551 15.88 0.77 31.79
C VAL A 551 17.29 0.80 31.18
N GLU A 552 18.34 0.83 32.01
CA GLU A 552 19.74 0.76 31.57
C GLU A 552 20.05 -0.54 30.82
N TRP A 553 19.54 -1.68 31.31
CA TRP A 553 19.71 -2.97 30.66
C TRP A 553 19.07 -2.99 29.27
N TRP A 554 17.81 -2.54 29.15
CA TRP A 554 17.13 -2.43 27.85
C TRP A 554 17.84 -1.44 26.91
N TYR A 555 18.35 -0.33 27.42
CA TYR A 555 19.13 0.61 26.63
C TYR A 555 20.42 -0.02 26.10
N GLY A 556 21.10 -0.81 26.92
CA GLY A 556 22.27 -1.60 26.50
C GLY A 556 21.96 -2.62 25.40
N ARG A 557 20.78 -3.27 25.46
CA ARG A 557 20.32 -4.18 24.39
C ARG A 557 20.00 -3.43 23.10
N PHE A 558 19.29 -2.32 23.21
CA PHE A 558 18.89 -1.54 22.03
C PHE A 558 20.12 -0.95 21.32
N THR A 559 21.05 -0.35 22.07
CA THR A 559 22.30 0.17 21.50
C THR A 559 23.19 -0.92 20.91
N GLU A 560 23.25 -2.12 21.52
CA GLU A 560 23.94 -3.29 20.93
C GLU A 560 23.33 -3.68 19.59
N ALA A 561 22.00 -3.83 19.54
CA ALA A 561 21.31 -4.23 18.33
C ALA A 561 21.60 -3.22 17.21
N VAL A 562 21.44 -1.91 17.49
CA VAL A 562 21.69 -0.86 16.50
C VAL A 562 23.15 -0.85 16.06
N ALA A 563 24.10 -0.94 16.99
CA ALA A 563 25.52 -0.99 16.68
C ALA A 563 25.85 -2.18 15.75
N SER A 564 25.31 -3.36 16.05
CA SER A 564 25.46 -4.56 15.22
C SER A 564 24.79 -4.42 13.85
N GLY A 565 23.58 -3.88 13.78
CA GLY A 565 22.83 -3.72 12.53
C GLY A 565 23.42 -2.67 11.58
N ARG A 566 24.06 -1.64 12.14
CA ARG A 566 24.66 -0.52 11.39
C ARG A 566 26.19 -0.59 11.26
N ASP A 567 26.80 -1.69 11.69
CA ASP A 567 28.25 -1.92 11.65
C ASP A 567 29.05 -0.78 12.31
N THR A 568 28.68 -0.45 13.55
CA THR A 568 29.28 0.63 14.35
C THR A 568 29.42 0.22 15.82
N THR A 569 29.74 1.16 16.70
CA THR A 569 29.97 0.91 18.14
C THR A 569 28.81 1.39 19.00
N LYS A 570 28.64 0.77 20.18
CA LYS A 570 27.69 1.23 21.19
C LYS A 570 27.95 2.67 21.62
N GLU A 571 29.22 3.05 21.73
CA GLU A 571 29.66 4.37 22.13
C GLU A 571 29.24 5.42 21.10
N TYR A 572 29.40 5.12 19.81
CA TYR A 572 28.91 5.99 18.74
C TYR A 572 27.38 6.12 18.78
N ILE A 573 26.65 5.00 18.86
CA ILE A 573 25.18 5.01 18.96
C ILE A 573 24.70 5.76 20.20
N HIS A 574 25.41 5.64 21.32
CA HIS A 574 25.10 6.42 22.52
C HIS A 574 25.26 7.92 22.26
N SER A 575 26.35 8.34 21.59
CA SER A 575 26.65 9.76 21.32
C SER A 575 25.64 10.47 20.41
N ILE A 576 25.07 9.75 19.43
CA ILE A 576 24.02 10.28 18.53
C ILE A 576 22.60 9.89 18.99
N GLY A 577 22.52 9.07 20.04
CA GLY A 577 21.29 8.51 20.58
C GLY A 577 20.71 9.40 21.66
N GLU A 578 20.76 8.94 22.91
CA GLU A 578 20.15 9.62 24.07
C GLU A 578 18.65 9.95 23.91
N GLY A 579 17.91 9.12 23.17
CA GLY A 579 16.48 9.28 22.92
C GLY A 579 16.10 10.34 21.89
N ARG A 580 17.08 10.96 21.22
CA ARG A 580 16.90 12.04 20.25
C ARG A 580 16.19 11.60 18.98
N ILE A 581 15.22 12.39 18.52
CA ILE A 581 14.62 12.21 17.20
C ILE A 581 15.51 12.83 16.12
N TRP A 582 15.50 12.23 14.94
CA TRP A 582 16.20 12.74 13.77
C TRP A 582 15.25 12.77 12.58
N SER A 583 15.38 13.79 11.72
CA SER A 583 14.81 13.77 10.37
C SER A 583 15.51 12.67 9.53
N GLY A 584 14.94 12.25 8.41
CA GLY A 584 15.60 11.29 7.53
C GLY A 584 16.89 11.83 6.93
N VAL A 585 16.93 13.13 6.61
CA VAL A 585 18.15 13.79 6.12
C VAL A 585 19.26 13.76 7.17
N SER A 586 18.98 14.20 8.40
CA SER A 586 19.96 14.18 9.49
C SER A 586 20.35 12.74 9.87
N ALA A 587 19.41 11.79 9.85
CA ALA A 587 19.68 10.38 10.13
C ALA A 587 20.63 9.75 9.11
N LYS A 588 20.63 10.20 7.85
CA LYS A 588 21.59 9.76 6.84
C LYS A 588 22.99 10.27 7.14
N GLU A 589 23.12 11.54 7.52
CA GLU A 589 24.41 12.17 7.83
C GLU A 589 25.14 11.47 8.98
N ILE A 590 24.39 11.00 9.98
CA ILE A 590 24.92 10.25 11.13
C ILE A 590 24.90 8.73 10.93
N ALA A 591 24.60 8.25 9.72
CA ALA A 591 24.60 6.84 9.31
C ALA A 591 23.59 5.91 10.04
N LEU A 592 22.51 6.46 10.60
CA LEU A 592 21.38 5.67 11.10
C LEU A 592 20.52 5.07 9.98
N ILE A 593 20.56 5.65 8.79
CA ILE A 593 19.95 5.09 7.58
C ILE A 593 20.98 5.02 6.45
N ASP A 594 20.67 4.30 5.38
CA ASP A 594 21.55 4.17 4.21
C ASP A 594 21.34 5.30 3.20
N ASP A 595 20.09 5.64 2.92
CA ASP A 595 19.77 6.67 1.95
C ASP A 595 18.41 7.32 2.23
N VAL A 596 18.22 8.50 1.67
CA VAL A 596 16.91 9.14 1.61
C VAL A 596 16.12 8.52 0.46
N GLY A 597 14.87 8.14 0.71
CA GLY A 597 13.98 7.61 -0.30
C GLY A 597 12.77 6.88 0.28
N GLY A 598 11.81 6.61 -0.60
CA GLY A 598 10.51 6.06 -0.21
C GLY A 598 10.34 4.57 -0.45
N MET A 599 9.08 4.13 -0.40
CA MET A 599 8.67 2.74 -0.62
C MET A 599 9.03 2.24 -2.03
N LEU A 600 8.91 3.08 -3.06
CA LEU A 600 9.24 2.68 -4.43
C LEU A 600 10.73 2.42 -4.61
N ASP A 601 11.61 3.15 -3.91
CA ASP A 601 13.05 2.97 -3.97
C ASP A 601 13.49 1.73 -3.19
N ALA A 602 12.90 1.50 -2.01
CA ALA A 602 13.08 0.25 -1.29
C ALA A 602 12.67 -0.97 -2.13
N LEU A 603 11.55 -0.89 -2.85
CA LEU A 603 11.11 -1.96 -3.77
C LEU A 603 12.03 -2.12 -4.98
N LYS A 604 12.68 -1.05 -5.47
CA LYS A 604 13.65 -1.14 -6.58
C LYS A 604 14.93 -1.79 -6.09
N GLU A 605 15.41 -1.43 -4.91
CA GLU A 605 16.62 -2.03 -4.32
C GLU A 605 16.37 -3.51 -3.97
N ALA A 606 15.21 -3.85 -3.41
CA ALA A 606 14.83 -5.25 -3.16
C ALA A 606 14.83 -6.08 -4.45
N GLN A 607 14.26 -5.52 -5.54
CA GLN A 607 14.25 -6.16 -6.85
C GLN A 607 15.68 -6.39 -7.38
N LYS A 608 16.54 -5.39 -7.25
CA LYS A 608 17.94 -5.43 -7.71
C LYS A 608 18.75 -6.45 -6.92
N MET A 609 18.66 -6.43 -5.59
CA MET A 609 19.38 -7.37 -4.71
C MET A 609 18.90 -8.82 -4.89
N ALA A 610 17.60 -9.02 -5.12
CA ALA A 610 17.02 -10.33 -5.44
C ALA A 610 17.31 -10.81 -6.88
N LYS A 611 17.86 -9.95 -7.75
CA LYS A 611 18.17 -10.23 -9.16
C LYS A 611 16.95 -10.66 -9.99
N ILE A 612 15.76 -10.14 -9.69
CA ILE A 612 14.51 -10.50 -10.38
C ILE A 612 14.14 -9.47 -11.46
N LYS A 613 13.71 -9.93 -12.64
CA LYS A 613 13.40 -9.06 -13.79
C LYS A 613 12.07 -8.32 -13.66
N GLU A 614 11.05 -9.01 -13.18
CA GLU A 614 9.71 -8.48 -12.98
C GLU A 614 9.33 -8.73 -11.53
N ARG A 615 8.98 -7.68 -10.78
CA ARG A 615 8.53 -7.82 -9.39
C ARG A 615 7.01 -8.01 -9.33
N GLU A 616 6.55 -9.08 -8.70
CA GLU A 616 5.21 -9.13 -8.13
C GLU A 616 5.30 -8.79 -6.65
N VAL A 617 4.54 -7.79 -6.20
CA VAL A 617 4.54 -7.41 -4.79
C VAL A 617 3.31 -8.00 -4.11
N VAL A 618 3.53 -8.73 -3.03
CA VAL A 618 2.48 -9.25 -2.16
C VAL A 618 2.52 -8.46 -0.86
N ILE A 619 1.39 -7.85 -0.50
CA ILE A 619 1.28 -7.02 0.70
C ILE A 619 0.91 -7.90 1.89
N TYR A 620 1.59 -7.68 3.00
CA TYR A 620 1.41 -8.34 4.28
C TYR A 620 1.15 -7.30 5.40
N PRO A 621 0.24 -7.59 6.35
CA PRO A 621 -0.64 -8.75 6.41
C PRO A 621 -1.60 -8.82 5.22
N LYS A 622 -1.94 -10.04 4.78
CA LYS A 622 -2.95 -10.23 3.74
C LYS A 622 -4.30 -9.78 4.30
N PRO A 623 -5.10 -9.00 3.56
CA PRO A 623 -6.41 -8.59 4.03
C PRO A 623 -7.25 -9.83 4.34
N LYS A 624 -7.70 -9.96 5.59
CA LYS A 624 -8.62 -11.02 6.01
C LYS A 624 -9.94 -10.75 5.28
N ARG A 625 -10.21 -11.49 4.21
CA ARG A 625 -11.54 -11.51 3.57
C ARG A 625 -12.46 -12.32 4.46
N GLU A 626 -12.93 -11.72 5.54
CA GLU A 626 -14.03 -12.31 6.32
C GLU A 626 -15.29 -12.21 5.48
N PHE A 627 -15.66 -13.32 4.83
CA PHE A 627 -17.00 -13.49 4.27
C PHE A 627 -17.98 -13.67 5.43
N LYS A 628 -18.27 -12.60 6.16
CA LYS A 628 -19.36 -12.58 7.14
C LYS A 628 -20.67 -12.42 6.39
N PHE A 629 -21.29 -13.55 6.07
CA PHE A 629 -22.68 -13.60 5.63
C PHE A 629 -23.56 -13.34 6.87
N ASP A 630 -23.75 -12.07 7.22
CA ASP A 630 -24.62 -11.69 8.34
C ASP A 630 -26.08 -11.66 7.85
N LEU A 631 -26.85 -12.69 8.21
CA LEU A 631 -28.29 -12.79 7.94
C LEU A 631 -29.14 -11.81 8.78
N SER A 632 -28.53 -10.99 9.65
CA SER A 632 -29.24 -10.02 10.50
C SER A 632 -29.43 -8.64 9.85
N PHE A 633 -29.76 -8.64 8.55
CA PHE A 633 -30.13 -7.42 7.82
C PHE A 633 -31.41 -6.82 8.44
N GLY A 634 -31.29 -5.75 9.23
CA GLY A 634 -32.40 -4.86 9.55
C GLY A 634 -32.66 -4.43 11.00
N ILE A 635 -31.97 -4.96 12.03
CA ILE A 635 -32.28 -4.59 13.44
C ILE A 635 -31.05 -4.13 14.25
N ASN A 636 -29.83 -4.54 13.91
CA ASN A 636 -28.65 -4.29 14.75
C ASN A 636 -28.03 -2.88 14.64
N THR A 637 -28.34 -2.12 13.58
CA THR A 637 -27.82 -0.74 13.42
C THR A 637 -28.47 0.25 14.38
N TYR A 638 -29.67 -0.06 14.90
CA TYR A 638 -30.31 0.70 15.98
C TYR A 638 -29.90 0.21 17.37
N LEU A 639 -29.51 -1.07 17.52
CA LEU A 639 -29.17 -1.65 18.81
C LEU A 639 -27.75 -1.31 19.29
N SER A 640 -26.78 -1.03 18.41
CA SER A 640 -25.42 -0.62 18.82
C SER A 640 -25.40 0.81 19.39
N SER A 641 -26.17 1.72 18.79
CA SER A 641 -26.45 3.06 19.31
C SER A 641 -27.25 3.00 20.61
N LEU A 642 -28.24 2.10 20.73
CA LEU A 642 -28.95 1.83 21.99
C LEU A 642 -28.06 1.20 23.07
N LYS A 643 -27.13 0.30 22.72
CA LYS A 643 -26.19 -0.30 23.67
C LYS A 643 -25.22 0.74 24.22
N SER A 644 -24.74 1.67 23.38
CA SER A 644 -23.91 2.79 23.82
C SER A 644 -24.68 3.81 24.67
N LEU A 645 -25.99 3.97 24.42
CA LEU A 645 -26.88 4.79 25.23
C LEU A 645 -27.14 4.14 26.61
N LEU A 646 -27.40 2.83 26.62
CA LEU A 646 -27.71 2.05 27.83
C LEU A 646 -26.47 1.68 28.65
N SER A 647 -25.26 1.78 28.08
CA SER A 647 -23.99 1.55 28.77
C SER A 647 -23.31 2.83 29.27
N SER A 648 -23.98 3.98 29.18
CA SER A 648 -23.49 5.23 29.75
C SER A 648 -24.04 5.41 31.17
N GLU A 649 -23.17 5.64 32.16
CA GLU A 649 -23.56 5.86 33.57
C GLU A 649 -24.29 7.19 33.83
N TYR A 650 -24.50 8.02 32.80
CA TYR A 650 -25.19 9.30 32.93
C TYR A 650 -26.15 9.55 31.75
N LEU A 651 -27.45 9.46 32.03
CA LEU A 651 -28.53 9.82 31.11
C LEU A 651 -28.69 11.35 31.08
N TYR A 652 -28.24 12.01 30.02
CA TYR A 652 -28.60 13.40 29.75
C TYR A 652 -29.93 13.45 28.98
N ILE A 653 -31.01 13.81 29.68
CA ILE A 653 -32.30 14.12 29.04
C ILE A 653 -32.26 15.58 28.59
N MET A 654 -32.16 15.82 27.28
CA MET A 654 -32.45 17.13 26.70
C MET A 654 -33.98 17.26 26.48
N PRO A 655 -34.61 18.38 26.87
CA PRO A 655 -36.05 18.53 26.72
C PRO A 655 -36.41 18.83 25.26
N TYR A 656 -37.20 17.94 24.63
CA TYR A 656 -37.94 18.27 23.42
C TYR A 656 -39.44 18.26 23.75
N ARG A 657 -40.12 19.33 23.33
CA ARG A 657 -41.56 19.56 23.53
C ARG A 657 -42.33 18.71 22.50
N ILE A 658 -43.14 17.77 22.97
CA ILE A 658 -44.10 17.03 22.14
C ILE A 658 -45.44 17.75 22.29
N GLU A 659 -45.93 18.38 21.21
CA GLU A 659 -47.32 18.78 21.08
C GLU A 659 -48.11 17.59 20.54
N VAL A 660 -49.11 17.15 21.29
CA VAL A 660 -50.10 16.17 20.86
C VAL A 660 -51.30 16.96 20.37
N ASP A 661 -51.54 16.92 19.07
CA ASP A 661 -52.75 17.48 18.46
C ASP A 661 -53.85 16.42 18.50
N GLU A 662 -54.92 16.67 19.26
CA GLU A 662 -56.13 15.87 19.21
C GLU A 662 -57.04 16.42 18.10
N ARG A 663 -56.97 15.78 16.92
CA ARG A 663 -58.11 15.67 16.00
C ARG A 663 -57.95 14.58 14.94
#